data_AF-A0A8H4PW65-F1
#
_entry.id   AF-A0A8H4PW65-F1
#
_cell.length_a   1.000
_cell.length_b   1.000
_cell.length_c   1.000
_cell.angle_alpha   90.00
_cell.angle_beta   90.00
_cell.angle_gamma   90.00
#
_symmetry.space_group_name_H-M   'P 1'
#
loop_
_entity.id
_entity.type
_entity.pdbx_description
1 polymer ?
#
loop_
_entity_poly.entity_id
_entity_poly.type
_entity_poly.pdbx_seq_one_letter_code
_entity_poly.pdbx_strand_id
1 'polypeptide(L)'
;MLHEILLSLSGHPSPLLSSCNSEADALAAITPPERQLLASAAHLGNVHVDLISHASRLASSHPSAICRAVANAIQSRHLSAFQRKVLEVEESILTINPELVGAYNIVPLTAVMGEFQQWTKRMEWLLETTRFMAANRDKCHGADLINRLTVEVQSGYRDVAETALSLVAVAETAWLKHVSAWLLYGRLPSLGSADFFVQKSQPPDEPSCPATLPTAPNPRQDFICASQRLPSFVTPATAASMLYIGKSLNRIRAVGHGSSSIGGLGHVSSKLQELASLTFPLNATSFTRTVGSIRLSLSENTLSKLLPLAKVLEMLQLLRDFLLLGRGEFALALTHEADDKIRNRWRRAGNLAHERDSSFKNVTIKDGEVASALNRTWAVLASMQGQHADEDEQLELARDLLRLQLTKPSTPSPLSTGQGLVSSDVAKCLETLPFQSLLFSVPAMLSVELPSPLDMVISPADLQMYSCINSYLLSLRRAHIRVTDLWKMTSLRRHHAAPTGADEHAVTLRRRWSARSAALRSSWTTASAAIFFLGETEGYLQTEVVAGMWETFSSWLTGHDARHDRRGDGPAPTSGQVDEDDDLFLPDEASNRGRMADAPPTHDPQTLSTAHARFLATLAHRLLLTQPRFTEALYALLTHIDHLVLHMRRLHSIFISMDLEADAGVVDAFVDLERDEGDVLALLRGVEAKVRRGIEVVVDTLRALENDSKFLDEWEAEGGLTDDDSSGSRRYAPGKIGGIDRLLMKLDFGGWLGSRHDEWHRPGRGTETL
;
A
#
# COMPACT_ATOMS: atom_id res chain seq x y z
N MET A 1 12.54 -61.20 40.29
CA MET A 1 11.32 -60.53 39.80
C MET A 1 11.31 -59.04 40.10
N LEU A 2 11.33 -58.58 41.36
CA LEU A 2 11.32 -57.13 41.68
C LEU A 2 12.49 -56.35 41.05
N HIS A 3 13.71 -56.88 41.16
CA HIS A 3 14.88 -56.29 40.51
C HIS A 3 14.71 -56.14 38.98
N GLU A 4 14.20 -57.18 38.33
CA GLU A 4 13.90 -57.18 36.89
C GLU A 4 12.80 -56.19 36.50
N ILE A 5 11.80 -55.99 37.36
CA ILE A 5 10.75 -54.99 37.17
C ILE A 5 11.34 -53.58 37.27
N LEU A 6 12.13 -53.29 38.30
CA LEU A 6 12.79 -51.98 38.45
C LEU A 6 13.77 -51.70 37.30
N LEU A 7 14.51 -52.71 36.84
CA LEU A 7 15.39 -52.63 35.68
C LEU A 7 14.61 -52.39 34.38
N SER A 8 13.44 -53.01 34.24
CA SER A 8 12.54 -52.75 33.11
C SER A 8 11.95 -51.34 33.15
N LEU A 9 11.60 -50.84 34.33
CA LEU A 9 11.09 -49.47 34.50
C LEU A 9 12.20 -48.43 34.30
N SER A 10 13.47 -48.74 34.57
CA SER A 10 14.58 -47.81 34.31
C SER A 10 14.94 -47.68 32.82
N GLY A 11 14.38 -48.53 31.95
CA GLY A 11 14.53 -48.46 30.50
C GLY A 11 15.41 -49.54 29.88
N HIS A 12 15.75 -50.59 30.64
CA HIS A 12 16.46 -51.76 30.12
C HIS A 12 15.48 -52.90 29.82
N PRO A 13 15.54 -53.53 28.64
CA PRO A 13 14.64 -54.64 28.33
C PRO A 13 14.90 -55.81 29.29
N SER A 14 13.88 -56.25 30.03
CA SER A 14 13.96 -57.45 30.86
C SER A 14 13.44 -58.67 30.08
N PRO A 15 14.13 -59.82 30.13
CA PRO A 15 13.66 -61.05 29.49
C PRO A 15 12.36 -61.59 30.12
N LEU A 16 12.05 -61.23 31.37
CA LEU A 16 10.83 -61.67 32.05
C LEU A 16 9.56 -60.91 31.62
N LEU A 17 9.72 -59.71 31.04
CA LEU A 17 8.63 -58.78 30.74
C LEU A 17 8.50 -58.46 29.25
N SER A 18 9.37 -59.05 28.40
CA SER A 18 9.39 -58.79 26.96
C SER A 18 8.23 -59.51 26.25
N SER A 19 7.60 -58.81 25.31
CA SER A 19 6.46 -59.26 24.51
C SER A 19 6.81 -60.26 23.39
N CYS A 20 8.09 -60.60 23.22
CA CYS A 20 8.53 -61.66 22.31
C CYS A 20 8.56 -63.01 23.02
N ASN A 21 7.46 -63.74 22.81
CA ASN A 21 7.23 -65.14 23.17
C ASN A 21 8.48 -66.04 23.06
N SER A 22 8.87 -66.67 24.18
CA SER A 22 9.33 -68.07 24.16
C SER A 22 9.20 -68.82 25.50
N GLU A 23 8.86 -68.18 26.63
CA GLU A 23 8.71 -68.89 27.91
C GLU A 23 7.30 -68.73 28.51
N ALA A 24 6.34 -69.45 27.91
CA ALA A 24 5.02 -69.67 28.50
C ALA A 24 5.10 -70.40 29.87
N ASP A 25 6.22 -71.08 30.15
CA ASP A 25 6.41 -71.89 31.36
C ASP A 25 6.76 -71.06 32.60
N ALA A 26 7.49 -69.95 32.47
CA ALA A 26 7.81 -69.07 33.60
C ALA A 26 6.58 -68.28 34.11
N LEU A 27 5.65 -67.97 33.20
CA LEU A 27 4.38 -67.31 33.53
C LEU A 27 3.31 -68.28 34.04
N ALA A 28 3.46 -69.59 33.82
CA ALA A 28 2.50 -70.61 34.26
C ALA A 28 2.46 -70.77 35.80
N ALA A 29 3.55 -70.45 36.49
CA ALA A 29 3.65 -70.49 37.96
C ALA A 29 3.08 -69.23 38.66
N ILE A 30 2.74 -68.19 37.91
CA ILE A 30 2.27 -66.90 38.45
C ILE A 30 0.74 -66.84 38.39
N THR A 31 0.12 -66.33 39.45
CA THR A 31 -1.34 -66.24 39.51
C THR A 31 -1.89 -65.26 38.46
N PRO A 32 -3.13 -65.47 37.96
CA PRO A 32 -3.74 -64.55 36.99
C PRO A 32 -3.71 -63.05 37.36
N PRO A 33 -3.99 -62.62 38.61
CA PRO A 33 -3.91 -61.19 38.97
C PRO A 33 -2.48 -60.65 38.99
N GLU A 34 -1.50 -61.44 39.44
CA GLU A 34 -0.08 -61.05 39.41
C GLU A 34 0.42 -60.89 37.97
N ARG A 35 -0.04 -61.76 37.05
CA ARG A 35 0.26 -61.64 35.62
C ARG A 35 -0.26 -60.32 35.04
N GLN A 36 -1.44 -59.87 35.47
CA GLN A 36 -2.00 -58.58 35.03
C GLN A 36 -1.18 -57.39 35.56
N LEU A 37 -0.69 -57.45 36.80
CA LEU A 37 0.21 -56.43 37.37
C LEU A 37 1.57 -56.38 36.65
N LEU A 38 2.11 -57.54 36.30
CA LEU A 38 3.33 -57.64 35.49
C LEU A 38 3.10 -57.09 34.07
N ALA A 39 1.93 -57.32 33.48
CA ALA A 39 1.57 -56.74 32.19
C ALA A 39 1.48 -55.20 32.25
N SER A 40 0.93 -54.64 33.34
CA SER A 40 0.93 -53.17 33.51
C SER A 40 2.33 -52.58 33.70
N ALA A 41 3.22 -53.30 34.42
CA ALA A 41 4.62 -52.90 34.57
C ALA A 41 5.38 -52.97 33.24
N ALA A 42 5.18 -54.05 32.47
CA ALA A 42 5.76 -54.23 31.15
C ALA A 42 5.29 -53.14 30.17
N HIS A 43 4.00 -52.79 30.19
CA HIS A 43 3.46 -51.69 29.39
C HIS A 43 4.13 -50.37 29.75
N LEU A 44 4.24 -50.03 31.04
CA LEU A 44 4.92 -48.80 31.48
C LEU A 44 6.40 -48.77 31.08
N GLY A 45 7.12 -49.89 31.22
CA GLY A 45 8.51 -50.03 30.78
C GLY A 45 8.67 -49.85 29.27
N ASN A 46 7.80 -50.47 28.46
CA ASN A 46 7.81 -50.33 27.01
C ASN A 46 7.52 -48.88 26.57
N VAL A 47 6.52 -48.23 27.18
CA VAL A 47 6.22 -46.82 26.93
C VAL A 47 7.42 -45.93 27.28
N HIS A 48 8.13 -46.21 28.38
CA HIS A 48 9.32 -45.47 28.76
C HIS A 48 10.46 -45.59 27.75
N VAL A 49 10.76 -46.81 27.29
CA VAL A 49 11.79 -47.08 26.26
C VAL A 49 11.44 -46.39 24.94
N ASP A 50 10.19 -46.52 24.49
CA ASP A 50 9.69 -45.86 23.29
C ASP A 50 9.83 -44.33 23.41
N LEU A 51 9.47 -43.76 24.56
CA LEU A 51 9.54 -42.33 24.81
C LEU A 51 10.97 -41.80 24.76
N ILE A 52 11.94 -42.51 25.37
CA ILE A 52 13.37 -42.15 25.31
C ILE A 52 13.84 -42.12 23.85
N SER A 53 13.49 -43.15 23.07
CA SER A 53 13.90 -43.26 21.67
C SER A 53 13.29 -42.17 20.79
N HIS A 54 12.01 -41.83 21.01
CA HIS A 54 11.31 -40.81 20.24
C HIS A 54 11.74 -39.40 20.64
N ALA A 55 11.87 -39.11 21.93
CA ALA A 55 12.29 -37.80 22.43
C ALA A 55 13.71 -37.45 21.96
N SER A 56 14.66 -38.38 22.04
CA SER A 56 16.04 -38.17 21.56
C SER A 56 16.13 -37.93 20.05
N ARG A 57 15.33 -38.66 19.27
CA ARG A 57 15.23 -38.47 17.82
C ARG A 57 14.63 -37.10 17.48
N LEU A 58 13.57 -36.69 18.16
CA LEU A 58 12.92 -35.39 17.94
C LEU A 58 13.82 -34.22 18.35
N ALA A 59 14.54 -34.34 19.46
CA ALA A 59 15.47 -33.31 19.95
C ALA A 59 16.61 -33.01 18.95
N SER A 60 17.09 -34.03 18.24
CA SER A 60 18.19 -33.91 17.28
C SER A 60 17.74 -33.57 15.86
N SER A 61 16.65 -34.18 15.36
CA SER A 61 16.30 -34.15 13.93
C SER A 61 15.17 -33.20 13.54
N HIS A 62 14.41 -32.63 14.47
CA HIS A 62 13.19 -31.88 14.11
C HIS A 62 13.51 -30.46 13.58
N PRO A 63 12.88 -30.01 12.47
CA PRO A 63 13.16 -28.70 11.87
C PRO A 63 12.80 -27.52 12.79
N SER A 64 11.64 -27.56 13.45
CA SER A 64 11.24 -26.51 14.39
C SER A 64 12.07 -26.52 15.68
N ALA A 65 12.43 -25.33 16.18
CA ALA A 65 13.16 -25.22 17.43
C ALA A 65 12.24 -25.41 18.66
N ILE A 66 10.95 -25.10 18.52
CA ILE A 66 9.94 -25.26 19.59
C ILE A 66 9.73 -26.74 19.90
N CYS A 67 9.53 -27.58 18.87
CA CYS A 67 9.40 -29.04 19.08
C CYS A 67 10.68 -29.64 19.67
N ARG A 68 11.88 -29.16 19.29
CA ARG A 68 13.14 -29.58 19.91
C ARG A 68 13.21 -29.20 21.39
N ALA A 69 12.79 -28.00 21.75
CA ALA A 69 12.75 -27.55 23.13
C ALA A 69 11.80 -28.41 23.99
N VAL A 70 10.61 -28.73 23.46
CA VAL A 70 9.64 -29.61 24.13
C VAL A 70 10.18 -31.03 24.27
N ALA A 71 10.76 -31.61 23.23
CA ALA A 71 11.38 -32.94 23.31
C ALA A 71 12.51 -33.01 24.35
N ASN A 72 13.35 -31.96 24.42
CA ASN A 72 14.37 -31.82 25.46
C ASN A 72 13.76 -31.67 26.86
N ALA A 73 12.63 -30.98 27.02
CA ALA A 73 11.94 -30.87 28.31
C ALA A 73 11.32 -32.20 28.75
N ILE A 74 10.75 -32.97 27.82
CA ILE A 74 10.26 -34.32 28.11
C ILE A 74 11.39 -35.20 28.65
N GLN A 75 12.57 -35.16 28.01
CA GLN A 75 13.74 -35.93 28.44
C GLN A 75 14.33 -35.43 29.77
N SER A 76 14.56 -34.13 29.90
CA SER A 76 15.26 -33.55 31.05
C SER A 76 14.40 -33.39 32.30
N ARG A 77 13.07 -33.20 32.17
CA ARG A 77 12.17 -32.98 33.32
C ARG A 77 11.31 -34.19 33.65
N HIS A 78 10.64 -34.79 32.66
CA HIS A 78 9.63 -35.82 32.94
C HIS A 78 10.24 -37.22 32.99
N LEU A 79 11.09 -37.58 32.04
CA LEU A 79 11.81 -38.85 32.07
C LEU A 79 12.79 -38.93 33.23
N SER A 80 13.54 -37.85 33.50
CA SER A 80 14.44 -37.80 34.66
C SER A 80 13.68 -37.87 36.00
N ALA A 81 12.47 -37.31 36.08
CA ALA A 81 11.65 -37.41 37.29
C ALA A 81 11.10 -38.82 37.49
N PHE A 82 10.73 -39.51 36.42
CA PHE A 82 10.34 -40.92 36.49
C PHE A 82 11.52 -41.80 36.94
N GLN A 83 12.70 -41.63 36.35
CA GLN A 83 13.91 -42.34 36.78
C GLN A 83 14.26 -42.05 38.24
N ARG A 84 14.12 -40.80 38.71
CA ARG A 84 14.31 -40.47 40.12
C ARG A 84 13.32 -41.19 41.03
N LYS A 85 12.05 -41.31 40.61
CA LYS A 85 11.05 -42.06 41.38
C LYS A 85 11.36 -43.56 41.41
N VAL A 86 11.91 -44.13 40.33
CA VAL A 86 12.41 -45.51 40.33
C VAL A 86 13.54 -45.70 41.35
N LEU A 87 14.50 -44.77 41.40
CA LEU A 87 15.59 -44.80 42.39
C LEU A 87 15.09 -44.61 43.82
N GLU A 88 14.11 -43.75 44.05
CA GLU A 88 13.48 -43.54 45.36
C GLU A 88 12.78 -44.81 45.86
N VAL A 89 12.07 -45.51 44.97
CA VAL A 89 11.44 -46.80 45.29
C VAL A 89 12.50 -47.86 45.57
N GLU A 90 13.59 -47.91 44.80
CA GLU A 90 14.71 -48.82 45.06
C GLU A 90 15.37 -48.55 46.42
N GLU A 91 15.66 -47.29 46.73
CA GLU A 91 16.20 -46.86 48.02
C GLU A 91 15.26 -47.26 49.15
N SER A 92 13.95 -47.02 49.01
CA SER A 92 12.95 -47.39 50.03
C SER A 92 12.87 -48.88 50.32
N ILE A 93 13.12 -49.72 49.30
CA ILE A 93 13.18 -51.18 49.43
C ILE A 93 14.46 -51.58 50.18
N LEU A 94 15.59 -50.93 49.88
CA LEU A 94 16.88 -51.20 50.53
C LEU A 94 16.93 -50.72 51.98
N THR A 95 16.28 -49.59 52.32
CA THR A 95 16.20 -49.04 53.68
C THR A 95 15.14 -49.71 54.56
N ILE A 96 14.40 -50.68 54.03
CA ILE A 96 13.34 -51.42 54.73
C ILE A 96 12.27 -50.45 55.27
N ASN A 97 11.78 -49.55 54.41
CA ASN A 97 10.73 -48.62 54.80
C ASN A 97 9.43 -49.38 55.13
N PRO A 98 8.79 -49.08 56.28
CA PRO A 98 7.63 -49.85 56.76
C PRO A 98 6.37 -49.68 55.89
N GLU A 99 6.34 -48.70 54.99
CA GLU A 99 5.23 -48.47 54.06
C GLU A 99 5.27 -49.40 52.83
N LEU A 100 6.47 -49.77 52.35
CA LEU A 100 6.65 -50.66 51.20
C LEU A 100 7.07 -52.08 51.59
N VAL A 101 7.78 -52.24 52.72
CA VAL A 101 8.28 -53.52 53.17
C VAL A 101 7.41 -54.04 54.31
N GLY A 102 6.66 -55.12 54.03
CA GLY A 102 5.80 -55.77 55.01
C GLY A 102 6.60 -56.57 56.05
N ALA A 103 5.88 -57.15 57.01
CA ALA A 103 6.47 -58.09 57.95
C ALA A 103 7.25 -59.20 57.21
N TYR A 104 8.42 -59.57 57.72
CA TYR A 104 9.34 -60.57 57.14
C TYR A 104 10.13 -60.14 55.88
N ASN A 105 10.36 -58.83 55.64
CA ASN A 105 11.10 -58.32 54.47
C ASN A 105 10.45 -58.69 53.11
N ILE A 106 9.12 -58.87 53.10
CA ILE A 106 8.37 -59.19 51.88
C ILE A 106 7.81 -57.89 51.30
N VAL A 107 8.17 -57.60 50.05
CA VAL A 107 7.66 -56.43 49.31
C VAL A 107 6.53 -56.89 48.39
N PRO A 108 5.27 -56.49 48.66
CA PRO A 108 4.15 -56.86 47.80
C PRO A 108 4.22 -56.07 46.49
N LEU A 109 4.05 -56.78 45.36
CA LEU A 109 4.07 -56.18 44.02
C LEU A 109 3.00 -55.07 43.86
N THR A 110 1.87 -55.20 44.56
CA THR A 110 0.79 -54.21 44.57
C THR A 110 1.22 -52.87 45.18
N ALA A 111 2.06 -52.87 46.22
CA ALA A 111 2.57 -51.63 46.82
C ALA A 111 3.53 -50.92 45.86
N VAL A 112 4.44 -51.68 45.23
CA VAL A 112 5.37 -51.13 44.22
C VAL A 112 4.60 -50.57 43.03
N MET A 113 3.59 -51.27 42.52
CA MET A 113 2.76 -50.78 41.40
C MET A 113 1.85 -49.60 41.79
N GLY A 114 1.44 -49.50 43.06
CA GLY A 114 0.71 -48.35 43.59
C GLY A 114 1.49 -47.03 43.44
N GLU A 115 2.79 -47.04 43.71
CA GLU A 115 3.67 -45.86 43.57
C GLU A 115 3.79 -45.36 42.11
N PHE A 116 3.69 -46.28 41.15
CA PHE A 116 3.81 -45.98 39.72
C PHE A 116 2.47 -45.71 39.02
N GLN A 117 1.33 -45.88 39.71
CA GLN A 117 0.01 -45.75 39.09
C GLN A 117 -0.22 -44.36 38.47
N GLN A 118 0.19 -43.29 39.17
CA GLN A 118 0.15 -41.89 38.68
C GLN A 118 0.96 -41.64 37.40
N TRP A 119 1.98 -42.47 37.13
CA TRP A 119 2.86 -42.31 35.97
C TRP A 119 2.32 -43.01 34.71
N THR A 120 1.43 -43.99 34.86
CA THR A 120 0.91 -44.77 33.73
C THR A 120 0.24 -43.87 32.68
N LYS A 121 -0.80 -43.13 33.07
CA LYS A 121 -1.53 -42.25 32.16
C LYS A 121 -0.67 -41.10 31.64
N ARG A 122 0.19 -40.55 32.51
CA ARG A 122 1.12 -39.47 32.18
C ARG A 122 2.11 -39.89 31.07
N MET A 123 2.69 -41.08 31.18
CA MET A 123 3.65 -41.59 30.20
C MET A 123 2.98 -41.95 28.87
N GLU A 124 1.78 -42.52 28.90
CA GLU A 124 0.98 -42.75 27.69
C GLU A 124 0.67 -41.46 26.93
N TRP A 125 0.26 -40.42 27.65
CA TRP A 125 -0.03 -39.10 27.07
C TRP A 125 1.23 -38.43 26.50
N LEU A 126 2.38 -38.54 27.18
CA LEU A 126 3.65 -38.06 26.65
C LEU A 126 4.04 -38.82 25.37
N LEU A 127 3.78 -40.12 25.31
CA LEU A 127 4.02 -40.92 24.11
C LEU A 127 3.10 -40.52 22.96
N GLU A 128 1.84 -40.23 23.22
CA GLU A 128 0.91 -39.67 22.23
C GLU A 128 1.40 -38.31 21.69
N THR A 129 1.85 -37.43 22.59
CA THR A 129 2.38 -36.10 22.23
C THR A 129 3.65 -36.21 21.37
N THR A 130 4.58 -37.09 21.72
CA THR A 130 5.79 -37.32 20.91
C THR A 130 5.47 -37.98 19.57
N ARG A 131 4.48 -38.87 19.50
CA ARG A 131 3.98 -39.44 18.24
C ARG A 131 3.33 -38.39 17.34
N PHE A 132 2.57 -37.46 17.90
CA PHE A 132 2.00 -36.32 17.17
C PHE A 132 3.10 -35.47 16.52
N MET A 133 4.18 -35.17 17.25
CA MET A 133 5.35 -34.46 16.73
C MET A 133 6.11 -35.27 15.64
N ALA A 134 6.10 -36.60 15.73
CA ALA A 134 6.83 -37.47 14.81
C ALA A 134 6.05 -37.81 13.52
N ALA A 135 4.72 -37.92 13.58
CA ALA A 135 3.88 -38.31 12.45
C ALA A 135 3.81 -37.23 11.37
N ASN A 136 4.00 -35.96 11.75
CA ASN A 136 3.81 -34.78 10.90
C ASN A 136 5.11 -33.97 10.75
N ARG A 137 6.25 -34.60 10.45
CA ARG A 137 7.56 -33.89 10.36
C ARG A 137 7.56 -32.66 9.43
N ASP A 138 6.75 -32.68 8.38
CA ASP A 138 6.61 -31.57 7.43
C ASP A 138 5.39 -30.66 7.70
N LYS A 139 4.52 -31.03 8.66
CA LYS A 139 3.23 -30.35 8.94
C LYS A 139 3.06 -29.88 10.38
N CYS A 140 3.81 -30.41 11.35
CA CYS A 140 3.72 -30.04 12.76
C CYS A 140 4.58 -28.81 12.99
N HIS A 141 3.95 -27.65 12.89
CA HIS A 141 4.56 -26.40 13.28
C HIS A 141 4.54 -26.26 14.81
N GLY A 142 5.47 -25.50 15.37
CA GLY A 142 5.54 -25.22 16.79
C GLY A 142 4.26 -24.55 17.32
N ALA A 143 3.56 -23.79 16.47
CA ALA A 143 2.24 -23.25 16.79
C ALA A 143 1.17 -24.32 16.98
N ASP A 144 1.16 -25.38 16.15
CA ASP A 144 0.20 -26.49 16.28
C ASP A 144 0.44 -27.26 17.58
N LEU A 145 1.71 -27.45 17.95
CA LEU A 145 2.08 -28.07 19.21
C LEU A 145 1.63 -27.22 20.41
N ILE A 146 1.86 -25.91 20.38
CA ILE A 146 1.40 -25.00 21.44
C ILE A 146 -0.13 -25.07 21.56
N ASN A 147 -0.85 -24.96 20.43
CA ASN A 147 -2.31 -25.02 20.41
C ASN A 147 -2.83 -26.34 20.98
N ARG A 148 -2.22 -27.47 20.61
CA ARG A 148 -2.58 -28.78 21.14
C ARG A 148 -2.34 -28.85 22.65
N LEU A 149 -1.15 -28.46 23.11
CA LEU A 149 -0.81 -28.51 24.54
C LEU A 149 -1.75 -27.62 25.36
N THR A 150 -2.14 -26.44 24.86
CA THR A 150 -3.11 -25.55 25.52
C THR A 150 -4.49 -26.18 25.62
N VAL A 151 -4.93 -26.98 24.65
CA VAL A 151 -6.16 -27.78 24.75
C VAL A 151 -6.03 -28.88 25.81
N GLU A 152 -4.88 -29.55 25.88
CA GLU A 152 -4.62 -30.63 26.85
C GLU A 152 -4.50 -30.13 28.30
N VAL A 153 -4.14 -28.86 28.52
CA VAL A 153 -4.18 -28.22 29.85
C VAL A 153 -5.58 -28.22 30.44
N GLN A 154 -6.63 -28.19 29.60
CA GLN A 154 -8.03 -28.24 30.03
C GLN A 154 -8.54 -29.67 30.27
N SER A 155 -7.65 -30.67 30.28
CA SER A 155 -8.02 -32.05 30.56
C SER A 155 -8.48 -32.24 32.01
N GLY A 156 -9.38 -33.21 32.23
CA GLY A 156 -9.88 -33.57 33.57
C GLY A 156 -8.90 -34.37 34.42
N TYR A 157 -7.74 -34.75 33.88
CA TYR A 157 -6.69 -35.49 34.60
C TYR A 157 -5.64 -34.52 35.14
N ARG A 158 -5.52 -34.45 36.47
CA ARG A 158 -4.60 -33.52 37.15
C ARG A 158 -3.14 -33.69 36.71
N ASP A 159 -2.65 -34.94 36.64
CA ASP A 159 -1.25 -35.21 36.29
C ASP A 159 -0.92 -34.82 34.83
N VAL A 160 -1.90 -34.96 33.94
CA VAL A 160 -1.78 -34.55 32.53
C VAL A 160 -1.84 -33.03 32.43
N ALA A 161 -2.73 -32.37 33.16
CA ALA A 161 -2.81 -30.92 33.19
C ALA A 161 -1.52 -30.27 33.72
N GLU A 162 -0.95 -30.77 34.82
CA GLU A 162 0.31 -30.27 35.40
C GLU A 162 1.50 -30.47 34.45
N THR A 163 1.55 -31.63 33.76
CA THR A 163 2.60 -31.87 32.75
C THR A 163 2.43 -31.00 31.51
N ALA A 164 1.22 -30.90 30.98
CA ALA A 164 0.89 -30.03 29.86
C ALA A 164 1.27 -28.59 30.16
N LEU A 165 0.93 -28.05 31.34
CA LEU A 165 1.32 -26.70 31.77
C LEU A 165 2.84 -26.51 31.74
N SER A 166 3.60 -27.49 32.24
CA SER A 166 5.06 -27.42 32.25
C SER A 166 5.68 -27.45 30.84
N LEU A 167 5.06 -28.16 29.90
CA LEU A 167 5.48 -28.21 28.50
C LEU A 167 5.04 -26.97 27.71
N VAL A 168 3.85 -26.43 27.98
CA VAL A 168 3.37 -25.14 27.43
C VAL A 168 4.34 -24.03 27.80
N ALA A 169 4.76 -23.94 29.07
CA ALA A 169 5.72 -22.92 29.49
C ALA A 169 7.06 -23.03 28.72
N VAL A 170 7.54 -24.24 28.43
CA VAL A 170 8.75 -24.44 27.61
C VAL A 170 8.52 -24.05 26.14
N ALA A 171 7.37 -24.41 25.58
CA ALA A 171 7.04 -24.12 24.19
C ALA A 171 6.86 -22.61 23.96
N GLU A 172 6.10 -21.94 24.84
CA GLU A 172 5.85 -20.51 24.79
C GLU A 172 7.10 -19.68 25.08
N THR A 173 7.98 -20.10 26.00
CA THR A 173 9.27 -19.42 26.21
C THR A 173 10.18 -19.51 24.98
N ALA A 174 10.24 -20.68 24.32
CA ALA A 174 10.99 -20.84 23.08
C ALA A 174 10.41 -19.97 21.95
N TRP A 175 9.09 -19.93 21.83
CA TRP A 175 8.41 -19.07 20.86
C TRP A 175 8.64 -17.58 21.16
N LEU A 176 8.50 -17.14 22.41
CA LEU A 176 8.72 -15.77 22.84
C LEU A 176 10.17 -15.32 22.60
N LYS A 177 11.15 -16.22 22.71
CA LYS A 177 12.55 -15.95 22.36
C LYS A 177 12.74 -15.66 20.87
N HIS A 178 12.03 -16.37 19.99
CA HIS A 178 12.04 -16.06 18.55
C HIS A 178 11.36 -14.72 18.26
N VAL A 179 10.23 -14.46 18.90
CA VAL A 179 9.47 -13.23 18.78
C VAL A 179 10.25 -12.02 19.29
N SER A 180 10.95 -12.13 20.41
CA SER A 180 11.77 -11.04 20.97
C SER A 180 12.97 -10.70 20.09
N ALA A 181 13.59 -11.69 19.43
CA ALA A 181 14.62 -11.43 18.43
C ALA A 181 14.12 -10.57 17.27
N TRP A 182 12.87 -10.80 16.85
CA TRP A 182 12.21 -10.02 15.81
C TRP A 182 11.75 -8.64 16.30
N LEU A 183 11.04 -8.56 17.43
CA LEU A 183 10.50 -7.29 17.96
C LEU A 183 11.56 -6.32 18.45
N LEU A 184 12.70 -6.80 18.97
CA LEU A 184 13.73 -5.93 19.55
C LEU A 184 14.87 -5.62 18.59
N TYR A 185 15.21 -6.56 17.69
CA TYR A 185 16.37 -6.43 16.80
C TYR A 185 16.03 -6.48 15.31
N GLY A 186 14.78 -6.72 14.93
CA GLY A 186 14.35 -6.88 13.53
C GLY A 186 15.09 -8.02 12.82
N ARG A 187 15.54 -9.05 13.56
CA ARG A 187 16.29 -10.20 13.02
C ARG A 187 15.37 -11.41 12.97
N LEU A 188 15.38 -12.12 11.84
CA LEU A 188 14.72 -13.42 11.77
C LEU A 188 15.57 -14.45 12.53
N PRO A 189 14.94 -15.38 13.27
CA PRO A 189 15.64 -16.51 13.87
C PRO A 189 16.41 -17.31 12.81
N SER A 190 17.70 -17.55 13.03
CA SER A 190 18.51 -18.40 12.15
C SER A 190 18.12 -19.88 12.24
N LEU A 191 17.64 -20.31 13.41
CA LEU A 191 17.18 -21.66 13.69
C LEU A 191 15.65 -21.69 13.71
N GLY A 192 15.04 -22.53 12.88
CA GLY A 192 13.57 -22.66 12.83
C GLY A 192 12.86 -21.52 12.09
N SER A 193 13.51 -20.86 11.13
CA SER A 193 12.90 -19.82 10.29
C SER A 193 11.64 -20.29 9.55
N ALA A 194 11.56 -21.58 9.20
CA ALA A 194 10.39 -22.19 8.60
C ALA A 194 9.18 -22.29 9.54
N ASP A 195 9.40 -22.24 10.85
CA ASP A 195 8.37 -22.35 11.89
C ASP A 195 7.87 -20.99 12.37
N PHE A 196 8.62 -19.93 12.08
CA PHE A 196 8.25 -18.58 12.45
C PHE A 196 7.14 -18.04 11.53
N PHE A 197 6.18 -17.31 12.11
CA PHE A 197 5.05 -16.76 11.35
C PHE A 197 5.46 -15.67 10.36
N VAL A 198 6.63 -15.04 10.53
CA VAL A 198 7.16 -14.07 9.57
C VAL A 198 8.09 -14.77 8.58
N GLN A 199 7.76 -14.69 7.30
CA GLN A 199 8.59 -15.22 6.22
C GLN A 199 9.04 -14.12 5.28
N LYS A 200 10.21 -14.31 4.67
CA LYS A 200 10.65 -13.48 3.55
C LYS A 200 9.85 -13.89 2.32
N SER A 201 9.25 -12.93 1.62
CA SER A 201 8.78 -13.15 0.26
C SER A 201 10.00 -13.54 -0.57
N GLN A 202 9.99 -14.76 -1.12
CA GLN A 202 10.90 -15.06 -2.21
C GLN A 202 10.39 -14.30 -3.44
N PRO A 203 11.26 -13.60 -4.20
CA PRO A 203 10.88 -13.23 -5.55
C PRO A 203 10.51 -14.53 -6.28
N PRO A 204 9.42 -14.56 -7.06
CA PRO A 204 9.04 -15.76 -7.80
C PRO A 204 10.23 -16.24 -8.63
N ASP A 205 10.51 -17.54 -8.55
CA ASP A 205 11.63 -18.20 -9.21
C ASP A 205 11.72 -17.82 -10.70
N GLU A 206 12.68 -16.97 -11.06
CA GLU A 206 13.18 -16.95 -12.44
C GLU A 206 13.98 -18.24 -12.66
N PRO A 207 13.68 -19.03 -13.73
CA PRO A 207 14.46 -20.21 -14.03
C PRO A 207 15.85 -19.79 -14.52
N SER A 208 16.86 -20.07 -13.69
CA SER A 208 18.26 -20.32 -14.07
C SER A 208 18.78 -19.58 -15.31
N CYS A 209 19.35 -18.39 -15.12
CA CYS A 209 20.36 -17.83 -16.02
C CYS A 209 21.65 -17.55 -15.22
N PRO A 210 22.84 -17.88 -15.77
CA PRO A 210 24.08 -17.86 -15.02
C PRO A 210 24.57 -16.45 -14.76
N ALA A 211 25.22 -16.28 -13.61
CA ALA A 211 25.81 -15.07 -13.12
C ALA A 211 26.71 -14.36 -14.15
N THR A 212 26.44 -13.09 -14.43
CA THR A 212 27.44 -12.02 -14.64
C THR A 212 26.73 -10.69 -14.87
N LEU A 213 26.57 -9.91 -13.81
CA LEU A 213 26.61 -8.44 -13.80
C LEU A 213 26.38 -7.96 -12.35
N PRO A 214 27.34 -7.28 -11.72
CA PRO A 214 27.11 -6.65 -10.42
C PRO A 214 26.32 -5.35 -10.63
N THR A 215 25.42 -5.02 -9.69
CA THR A 215 24.80 -3.70 -9.43
C THR A 215 23.27 -3.63 -9.60
N ALA A 216 22.57 -4.07 -8.56
CA ALA A 216 21.48 -3.30 -7.95
C ALA A 216 21.48 -3.62 -6.44
N PRO A 217 21.43 -2.63 -5.54
CA PRO A 217 21.51 -2.88 -4.10
C PRO A 217 20.22 -3.55 -3.63
N ASN A 218 20.35 -4.78 -3.10
CA ASN A 218 19.38 -5.53 -2.29
C ASN A 218 17.90 -5.39 -2.72
N PRO A 219 17.31 -6.37 -3.45
CA PRO A 219 15.87 -6.36 -3.68
C PRO A 219 15.14 -6.23 -2.33
N ARG A 220 14.21 -5.27 -2.27
CA ARG A 220 13.44 -4.92 -1.07
C ARG A 220 12.84 -6.21 -0.49
N GLN A 221 13.35 -6.62 0.67
CA GLN A 221 12.91 -7.87 1.31
C GLN A 221 11.54 -7.61 1.92
N ASP A 222 10.47 -7.94 1.19
CA ASP A 222 9.13 -7.89 1.74
C ASP A 222 8.90 -9.10 2.65
N PHE A 223 8.31 -8.85 3.81
CA PHE A 223 7.97 -9.89 4.78
C PHE A 223 6.46 -10.13 4.78
N ILE A 224 6.08 -11.41 4.82
CA ILE A 224 4.69 -11.87 4.80
C ILE A 224 4.40 -12.59 6.13
N CYS A 225 3.17 -12.40 6.64
CA CYS A 225 2.67 -13.14 7.79
C CYS A 225 1.99 -14.43 7.31
N ALA A 226 2.46 -15.58 7.77
CA ALA A 226 1.85 -16.87 7.53
C ALA A 226 0.87 -17.21 8.66
N SER A 227 -0.43 -17.00 8.41
CA SER A 227 -1.49 -17.21 9.41
C SER A 227 -1.56 -18.64 9.97
N GLN A 228 -1.11 -19.64 9.19
CA GLN A 228 -1.08 -21.05 9.59
C GLN A 228 -0.05 -21.35 10.69
N ARG A 229 0.89 -20.43 10.97
CA ARG A 229 1.97 -20.62 11.96
C ARG A 229 1.81 -19.74 13.20
N LEU A 230 0.63 -19.15 13.39
CA LEU A 230 0.31 -18.34 14.56
C LEU A 230 -0.31 -19.19 15.66
N PRO A 231 0.17 -19.10 16.90
CA PRO A 231 -0.53 -19.66 18.06
C PRO A 231 -1.91 -19.00 18.23
N SER A 232 -2.89 -19.75 18.75
CA SER A 232 -4.28 -19.31 18.90
C SER A 232 -4.46 -18.12 19.85
N PHE A 233 -3.52 -17.90 20.78
CA PHE A 233 -3.55 -16.76 21.69
C PHE A 233 -3.14 -15.43 21.02
N VAL A 234 -2.61 -15.47 19.78
CA VAL A 234 -2.20 -14.26 19.04
C VAL A 234 -3.28 -13.86 18.06
N THR A 235 -3.86 -12.67 18.27
CA THR A 235 -4.83 -12.11 17.32
C THR A 235 -4.15 -11.67 16.01
N PRO A 236 -4.86 -11.67 14.87
CA PRO A 236 -4.29 -11.20 13.60
C PRO A 236 -3.83 -9.73 13.66
N ALA A 237 -4.52 -8.88 14.43
CA ALA A 237 -4.13 -7.49 14.64
C ALA A 237 -2.80 -7.36 15.41
N THR A 238 -2.60 -8.19 16.44
CA THR A 238 -1.35 -8.27 17.18
C THR A 238 -0.22 -8.78 16.26
N ALA A 239 -0.47 -9.80 15.45
CA ALA A 239 0.51 -10.33 14.48
C ALA A 239 0.92 -9.29 13.42
N ALA A 240 -0.04 -8.52 12.90
CA ALA A 240 0.24 -7.41 11.98
C ALA A 240 1.13 -6.33 12.62
N SER A 241 0.86 -6.00 13.89
CA SER A 241 1.69 -5.07 14.67
C SER A 241 3.12 -5.58 14.87
N MET A 242 3.31 -6.87 15.15
CA MET A 242 4.65 -7.47 15.26
C MET A 242 5.42 -7.47 13.95
N LEU A 243 4.72 -7.80 12.86
CA LEU A 243 5.31 -7.76 11.52
C LEU A 243 5.74 -6.34 11.17
N TYR A 244 4.93 -5.33 11.49
CA TYR A 244 5.29 -3.94 11.31
C TYR A 244 6.52 -3.55 12.13
N ILE A 245 6.51 -3.78 13.45
CA ILE A 245 7.63 -3.46 14.36
C ILE A 245 8.95 -4.02 13.80
N GLY A 246 8.97 -5.30 13.45
CA GLY A 246 10.20 -5.92 12.95
C GLY A 246 10.57 -5.51 11.53
N LYS A 247 9.60 -5.22 10.63
CA LYS A 247 9.87 -4.60 9.32
C LYS A 247 10.57 -3.25 9.50
N SER A 248 10.04 -2.40 10.37
CA SER A 248 10.58 -1.07 10.68
C SER A 248 12.01 -1.19 11.19
N LEU A 249 12.26 -2.04 12.20
CA LEU A 249 13.62 -2.26 12.72
C LEU A 249 14.58 -2.85 11.69
N ASN A 250 14.11 -3.79 10.86
CA ASN A 250 14.93 -4.39 9.82
C ASN A 250 15.32 -3.36 8.74
N ARG A 251 14.38 -2.48 8.34
CA ARG A 251 14.63 -1.37 7.40
C ARG A 251 15.60 -0.35 8.00
N ILE A 252 15.38 0.06 9.25
CA ILE A 252 16.31 0.93 9.98
C ILE A 252 17.71 0.32 10.03
N ARG A 253 17.83 -0.99 10.28
CA ARG A 253 19.13 -1.66 10.29
C ARG A 253 19.81 -1.71 8.92
N ALA A 254 19.03 -1.87 7.85
CA ALA A 254 19.55 -1.84 6.48
C ALA A 254 20.10 -0.46 6.12
N VAL A 255 19.47 0.61 6.62
CA VAL A 255 19.94 2.00 6.46
C VAL A 255 21.12 2.32 7.39
N GLY A 256 21.05 1.85 8.64
CA GLY A 256 21.96 2.19 9.74
C GLY A 256 23.30 1.45 9.78
N HIS A 257 23.66 0.67 8.75
CA HIS A 257 24.98 0.03 8.68
C HIS A 257 26.17 1.02 8.64
N GLY A 258 25.90 2.33 8.54
CA GLY A 258 26.90 3.41 8.66
C GLY A 258 26.87 4.24 9.95
N SER A 259 25.87 4.09 10.83
CA SER A 259 25.74 4.89 12.07
C SER A 259 25.58 4.01 13.30
N SER A 260 26.71 3.60 13.88
CA SER A 260 26.83 2.61 14.97
C SER A 260 26.27 3.04 16.34
N SER A 261 25.27 3.92 16.43
CA SER A 261 24.73 4.37 17.71
C SER A 261 23.28 4.88 17.58
N ILE A 262 22.35 3.98 17.24
CA ILE A 262 20.95 4.24 17.58
C ILE A 262 20.83 3.95 19.09
N GLY A 263 20.84 5.02 19.88
CA GLY A 263 20.73 5.04 21.35
C GLY A 263 19.38 4.51 21.87
N GLY A 264 19.07 3.26 21.58
CA GLY A 264 17.88 2.54 22.04
C GLY A 264 18.17 1.35 22.96
N LEU A 265 19.44 0.97 23.18
CA LEU A 265 19.81 -0.20 24.00
C LEU A 265 19.27 -0.14 25.43
N GLY A 266 19.20 1.05 26.05
CA GLY A 266 18.62 1.21 27.39
C GLY A 266 17.14 0.85 27.45
N HIS A 267 16.36 1.22 26.43
CA HIS A 267 14.92 0.92 26.36
C HIS A 267 14.66 -0.52 25.91
N VAL A 268 15.52 -1.09 25.05
CA VAL A 268 15.45 -2.51 24.66
C VAL A 268 15.60 -3.41 25.89
N SER A 269 16.52 -3.10 26.81
CA SER A 269 16.67 -3.86 28.06
C SER A 269 15.42 -3.77 28.95
N SER A 270 14.82 -2.59 29.08
CA SER A 270 13.57 -2.39 29.84
C SER A 270 12.41 -3.16 29.22
N LYS A 271 12.26 -3.13 27.89
CA LYS A 271 11.22 -3.88 27.17
C LYS A 271 11.45 -5.38 27.14
N LEU A 272 12.72 -5.81 27.16
CA LEU A 272 13.06 -7.22 27.35
C LEU A 272 12.70 -7.70 28.76
N GLN A 273 12.90 -6.86 29.78
CA GLN A 273 12.45 -7.15 31.15
C GLN A 273 10.91 -7.21 31.23
N GLU A 274 10.21 -6.33 30.53
CA GLU A 274 8.74 -6.36 30.41
C GLU A 274 8.26 -7.67 29.73
N LEU A 275 8.90 -8.11 28.65
CA LEU A 275 8.62 -9.40 28.00
C LEU A 275 8.98 -10.61 28.88
N ALA A 276 10.06 -10.52 29.66
CA ALA A 276 10.49 -11.56 30.59
C ALA A 276 9.60 -11.65 31.85
N SER A 277 8.90 -10.58 32.19
CA SER A 277 7.96 -10.54 33.33
C SER A 277 6.61 -11.22 33.04
N LEU A 278 6.37 -11.63 31.79
CA LEU A 278 5.15 -12.34 31.40
C LEU A 278 5.09 -13.72 32.07
N THR A 279 3.97 -13.98 32.73
CA THR A 279 3.68 -15.29 33.35
C THR A 279 3.21 -16.28 32.29
N PHE A 280 3.66 -17.53 32.40
CA PHE A 280 3.22 -18.65 31.56
C PHE A 280 2.10 -19.42 32.29
N PRO A 281 1.00 -19.81 31.61
CA PRO A 281 0.69 -19.66 30.19
C PRO A 281 0.40 -18.21 29.75
N LEU A 282 0.73 -17.85 28.51
CA LEU A 282 0.65 -16.48 28.01
C LEU A 282 -0.82 -16.01 27.87
N ASN A 283 -1.17 -14.95 28.60
CA ASN A 283 -2.46 -14.27 28.45
C ASN A 283 -2.45 -13.35 27.21
N ALA A 284 -3.37 -13.59 26.27
CA ALA A 284 -3.50 -12.84 25.00
C ALA A 284 -3.59 -11.31 25.19
N THR A 285 -4.30 -10.86 26.22
CA THR A 285 -4.50 -9.43 26.54
C THR A 285 -3.21 -8.77 27.03
N SER A 286 -2.52 -9.42 27.97
CA SER A 286 -1.25 -8.93 28.51
C SER A 286 -0.18 -8.83 27.42
N PHE A 287 -0.11 -9.84 26.55
CA PHE A 287 0.83 -9.88 25.44
C PHE A 287 0.53 -8.82 24.37
N THR A 288 -0.75 -8.62 24.04
CA THR A 288 -1.13 -7.55 23.11
C THR A 288 -0.80 -6.16 23.67
N ARG A 289 -0.98 -5.95 24.98
CA ARG A 289 -0.62 -4.70 25.66
C ARG A 289 0.89 -4.44 25.63
N THR A 290 1.73 -5.44 25.92
CA THR A 290 3.19 -5.27 25.87
C THR A 290 3.67 -4.98 24.45
N VAL A 291 3.13 -5.67 23.45
CA VAL A 291 3.42 -5.42 22.03
C VAL A 291 3.00 -4.00 21.62
N GLY A 292 1.84 -3.53 22.07
CA GLY A 292 1.39 -2.15 21.87
C GLY A 292 2.33 -1.12 22.52
N SER A 293 2.80 -1.38 23.74
CA SER A 293 3.79 -0.52 24.42
C SER A 293 5.14 -0.48 23.69
N ILE A 294 5.58 -1.61 23.15
CA ILE A 294 6.81 -1.68 22.32
C ILE A 294 6.62 -0.86 21.04
N ARG A 295 5.46 -0.97 20.37
CA ARG A 295 5.14 -0.18 19.17
C ARG A 295 5.19 1.32 19.44
N LEU A 296 4.53 1.77 20.50
CA LEU A 296 4.47 3.19 20.88
C LEU A 296 5.85 3.72 21.26
N SER A 297 6.62 2.95 22.05
CA SER A 297 8.00 3.33 22.39
C SER A 297 8.90 3.41 21.15
N LEU A 298 8.71 2.51 20.19
CA LEU A 298 9.46 2.50 18.93
C LEU A 298 9.11 3.71 18.04
N SER A 299 7.82 4.05 17.91
CA SER A 299 7.38 5.22 17.13
C SER A 299 7.88 6.53 17.74
N GLU A 300 7.74 6.71 19.05
CA GLU A 300 8.10 7.95 19.74
C GLU A 300 9.61 8.18 19.84
N ASN A 301 10.42 7.13 20.00
CA ASN A 301 11.85 7.30 20.32
C ASN A 301 12.79 7.04 19.14
N THR A 302 12.47 6.05 18.29
CA THR A 302 13.39 5.63 17.22
C THR A 302 12.93 6.15 15.85
N LEU A 303 11.64 6.03 15.53
CA LEU A 303 11.14 6.45 14.22
C LEU A 303 10.98 7.97 14.13
N SER A 304 10.54 8.65 15.19
CA SER A 304 10.47 10.12 15.21
C SER A 304 11.83 10.79 14.93
N LYS A 305 12.94 10.19 15.38
CA LYS A 305 14.30 10.69 15.17
C LYS A 305 14.81 10.43 13.75
N LEU A 306 14.49 9.26 13.19
CA LEU A 306 14.94 8.87 11.86
C LEU A 306 14.06 9.45 10.75
N LEU A 307 12.78 9.67 11.04
CA LEU A 307 11.78 10.18 10.14
C LEU A 307 11.01 11.34 10.79
N PRO A 308 11.61 12.55 10.84
CA PRO A 308 10.92 13.73 11.33
C PRO A 308 9.69 14.03 10.48
N LEU A 309 8.56 14.36 11.14
CA LEU A 309 7.31 14.71 10.47
C LEU A 309 7.48 15.86 9.46
N ALA A 310 8.36 16.83 9.77
CA ALA A 310 8.68 17.94 8.87
C ALA A 310 9.17 17.47 7.49
N LYS A 311 10.07 16.48 7.44
CA LYS A 311 10.58 15.92 6.18
C LYS A 311 9.51 15.14 5.41
N VAL A 312 8.60 14.48 6.13
CA VAL A 312 7.46 13.78 5.51
C VAL A 312 6.51 14.78 4.88
N LEU A 313 6.20 15.88 5.58
CA LEU A 313 5.36 16.96 5.07
C LEU A 313 5.98 17.64 3.85
N GLU A 314 7.27 17.95 3.90
CA GLU A 314 8.03 18.51 2.78
C GLU A 314 7.98 17.60 1.55
N MET A 315 8.19 16.28 1.74
CA MET A 315 8.09 15.31 0.65
C MET A 315 6.67 15.19 0.10
N LEU A 316 5.64 15.16 0.95
CA LEU A 316 4.25 15.11 0.51
C LEU A 316 3.84 16.40 -0.22
N GLN A 317 4.36 17.57 0.19
CA GLN A 317 4.21 18.83 -0.54
C GLN A 317 4.87 18.76 -1.91
N LEU A 318 6.07 18.20 -2.03
CA LEU A 318 6.72 17.95 -3.33
C LEU A 318 5.86 17.05 -4.22
N LEU A 319 5.31 15.95 -3.69
CA LEU A 319 4.41 15.08 -4.45
C LEU A 319 3.16 15.85 -4.93
N ARG A 320 2.58 16.72 -4.09
CA ARG A 320 1.47 17.59 -4.49
C ARG A 320 1.88 18.57 -5.60
N ASP A 321 2.99 19.26 -5.43
CA ASP A 321 3.40 20.35 -6.31
C ASP A 321 3.75 19.86 -7.72
N PHE A 322 4.43 18.72 -7.83
CA PHE A 322 4.91 18.19 -9.12
C PHE A 322 4.04 17.07 -9.70
N LEU A 323 3.59 16.09 -8.90
CA LEU A 323 2.76 14.96 -9.42
C LEU A 323 1.26 15.29 -9.46
N LEU A 324 0.75 16.12 -8.55
CA LEU A 324 -0.64 16.59 -8.61
C LEU A 324 -0.78 17.96 -9.30
N LEU A 325 0.29 18.44 -9.96
CA LEU A 325 0.34 19.68 -10.73
C LEU A 325 -0.03 20.95 -9.93
N GLY A 326 0.28 20.99 -8.63
CA GLY A 326 0.10 22.19 -7.81
C GLY A 326 0.87 23.40 -8.34
N ARG A 327 2.09 23.18 -8.86
CA ARG A 327 2.89 24.21 -9.54
C ARG A 327 2.60 24.22 -11.03
N GLY A 328 1.70 25.12 -11.43
CA GLY A 328 1.27 25.22 -12.82
C GLY A 328 2.35 25.59 -13.85
N GLU A 329 3.41 26.28 -13.41
CA GLU A 329 4.55 26.67 -14.25
C GLU A 329 5.33 25.45 -14.74
N PHE A 330 5.50 24.44 -13.87
CA PHE A 330 6.17 23.19 -14.23
C PHE A 330 5.41 22.45 -15.34
N ALA A 331 4.09 22.31 -15.18
CA ALA A 331 3.25 21.67 -16.18
C ALA A 331 3.28 22.41 -17.53
N LEU A 332 3.27 23.74 -17.50
CA LEU A 332 3.36 24.57 -18.71
C LEU A 332 4.71 24.42 -19.40
N ALA A 333 5.82 24.50 -18.67
CA ALA A 333 7.15 24.32 -19.23
C ALA A 333 7.33 22.91 -19.82
N LEU A 334 6.87 21.88 -19.10
CA LEU A 334 6.96 20.48 -19.53
C LEU A 334 6.16 20.19 -20.80
N THR A 335 4.92 20.69 -20.88
CA THR A 335 4.10 20.54 -22.09
C THR A 335 4.69 21.29 -23.27
N HIS A 336 5.24 22.49 -23.06
CA HIS A 336 5.88 23.28 -24.12
C HIS A 336 7.13 22.56 -24.69
N GLU A 337 8.04 22.11 -23.83
CA GLU A 337 9.24 21.37 -24.26
C GLU A 337 8.86 20.03 -24.93
N ALA A 338 7.86 19.32 -24.42
CA ALA A 338 7.38 18.08 -25.03
C ALA A 338 6.80 18.33 -26.43
N ASP A 339 5.94 19.33 -26.58
CA ASP A 339 5.35 19.71 -27.87
C ASP A 339 6.43 20.21 -28.85
N ASP A 340 7.46 20.92 -28.39
CA ASP A 340 8.59 21.34 -29.21
C ASP A 340 9.42 20.16 -29.73
N LYS A 341 9.66 19.15 -28.89
CA LYS A 341 10.33 17.92 -29.32
C LYS A 341 9.50 17.18 -30.37
N ILE A 342 8.18 17.08 -30.18
CA ILE A 342 7.27 16.47 -31.16
C ILE A 342 7.28 17.29 -32.46
N ARG A 343 7.09 18.60 -32.38
CA ARG A 343 7.05 19.52 -33.54
C ARG A 343 8.33 19.50 -34.34
N ASN A 344 9.49 19.54 -33.68
CA ASN A 344 10.79 19.46 -34.33
C ASN A 344 11.02 18.11 -35.01
N ARG A 345 10.38 17.03 -34.55
CA ARG A 345 10.36 15.75 -35.28
C ARG A 345 9.45 15.82 -36.49
N TRP A 346 8.23 16.35 -36.38
CA TRP A 346 7.33 16.49 -37.53
C TRP A 346 7.94 17.35 -38.64
N ARG A 347 8.63 18.45 -38.31
CA ARG A 347 9.37 19.24 -39.32
C ARG A 347 10.48 18.43 -39.98
N ARG A 348 11.28 17.68 -39.20
CA ARG A 348 12.35 16.83 -39.75
C ARG A 348 11.80 15.68 -40.60
N ALA A 349 10.71 15.04 -40.16
CA ALA A 349 10.04 13.97 -40.89
C ALA A 349 9.35 14.48 -42.17
N GLY A 350 8.75 15.67 -42.14
CA GLY A 350 8.17 16.32 -43.33
C GLY A 350 9.23 16.68 -44.38
N ASN A 351 10.41 17.12 -43.94
CA ASN A 351 11.55 17.36 -44.83
C ASN A 351 12.15 16.05 -45.38
N LEU A 352 12.06 14.93 -44.63
CA LEU A 352 12.49 13.60 -45.05
C LEU A 352 11.45 12.83 -45.88
N ALA A 353 10.17 13.21 -45.82
CA ALA A 353 9.10 12.62 -46.65
C ALA A 353 9.27 12.95 -48.15
N HIS A 354 10.11 13.95 -48.46
CA HIS A 354 10.56 14.24 -49.82
C HIS A 354 11.61 13.23 -50.34
N GLU A 355 12.12 12.34 -49.47
CA GLU A 355 13.15 11.34 -49.77
C GLU A 355 12.62 9.92 -49.50
N ARG A 356 11.65 9.48 -50.32
CA ARG A 356 11.08 8.10 -50.38
C ARG A 356 10.37 7.58 -49.12
N ASP A 357 9.08 7.35 -49.35
CA ASP A 357 7.96 6.75 -48.60
C ASP A 357 8.17 5.48 -47.72
N SER A 358 9.37 5.22 -47.17
CA SER A 358 9.67 3.96 -46.45
C SER A 358 10.21 4.12 -45.03
N SER A 359 10.49 5.34 -44.54
CA SER A 359 11.18 5.53 -43.24
C SER A 359 10.29 6.01 -42.09
N PHE A 360 8.96 6.02 -42.22
CA PHE A 360 8.03 6.46 -41.15
C PHE A 360 7.99 5.53 -39.93
N LYS A 361 8.44 4.27 -40.05
CA LYS A 361 8.34 3.25 -38.99
C LYS A 361 9.50 3.24 -37.98
N ASN A 362 10.58 3.99 -38.21
CA ASN A 362 11.81 3.93 -37.40
C ASN A 362 11.99 5.10 -36.40
N VAL A 363 10.97 5.94 -36.18
CA VAL A 363 11.08 7.10 -35.28
C VAL A 363 10.58 6.74 -33.88
N THR A 364 11.34 5.92 -33.15
CA THR A 364 11.09 5.67 -31.73
C THR A 364 11.76 6.73 -30.87
N ILE A 365 11.03 7.26 -29.88
CA ILE A 365 11.57 8.22 -28.91
C ILE A 365 12.53 7.48 -27.98
N LYS A 366 13.74 8.00 -27.83
CA LYS A 366 14.73 7.43 -26.91
C LYS A 366 14.56 8.02 -25.51
N ASP A 367 14.93 7.24 -24.50
CA ASP A 367 14.92 7.64 -23.08
C ASP A 367 15.75 8.90 -22.81
N GLY A 368 16.91 9.01 -23.48
CA GLY A 368 17.71 10.23 -23.41
C GLY A 368 17.01 11.49 -23.94
N GLU A 369 16.06 11.38 -24.86
CA GLU A 369 15.33 12.56 -25.38
C GLU A 369 14.26 13.03 -24.39
N VAL A 370 13.59 12.09 -23.70
CA VAL A 370 12.59 12.35 -22.66
C VAL A 370 13.25 12.95 -21.42
N ALA A 371 14.36 12.37 -20.96
CA ALA A 371 15.18 12.95 -19.89
C ALA A 371 15.73 14.33 -20.27
N SER A 372 16.12 14.54 -21.54
CA SER A 372 16.57 15.87 -22.00
C SER A 372 15.46 16.91 -21.99
N ALA A 373 14.20 16.51 -22.22
CA ALA A 373 13.07 17.43 -22.14
C ALA A 373 12.87 17.88 -20.69
N LEU A 374 12.88 16.94 -19.73
CA LEU A 374 12.80 17.26 -18.30
C LEU A 374 13.97 18.16 -17.84
N ASN A 375 15.21 17.91 -18.28
CA ASN A 375 16.34 18.76 -17.91
C ASN A 375 16.21 20.19 -18.46
N ARG A 376 15.62 20.36 -19.65
CA ARG A 376 15.33 21.69 -20.19
C ARG A 376 14.21 22.38 -19.44
N THR A 377 13.19 21.65 -19.01
CA THR A 377 12.11 22.24 -18.20
C THR A 377 12.66 22.77 -16.88
N TRP A 378 13.56 22.03 -16.23
CA TRP A 378 14.27 22.52 -15.05
C TRP A 378 15.08 23.79 -15.35
N ALA A 379 15.78 23.86 -16.49
CA ALA A 379 16.51 25.06 -16.88
C ALA A 379 15.59 26.27 -17.16
N VAL A 380 14.42 26.06 -17.77
CA VAL A 380 13.43 27.12 -18.01
C VAL A 380 12.86 27.62 -16.69
N LEU A 381 12.49 26.73 -15.77
CA LEU A 381 11.97 27.10 -14.45
C LEU A 381 13.03 27.85 -13.62
N ALA A 382 14.27 27.37 -13.63
CA ALA A 382 15.39 28.06 -12.98
C ALA A 382 15.65 29.46 -13.57
N SER A 383 15.38 29.66 -14.87
CA SER A 383 15.50 30.97 -15.52
C SER A 383 14.33 31.93 -15.23
N MET A 384 13.15 31.39 -14.92
CA MET A 384 11.95 32.17 -14.57
C MET A 384 11.99 32.65 -13.11
N GLN A 385 12.70 31.92 -12.24
CA GLN A 385 13.08 32.39 -10.90
C GLN A 385 14.15 33.47 -11.02
N GLY A 386 13.72 34.73 -10.98
CA GLY A 386 14.61 35.90 -11.08
C GLY A 386 15.66 35.96 -9.97
N GLN A 387 16.65 36.86 -10.14
CA GLN A 387 17.82 37.08 -9.26
C GLN A 387 17.51 37.46 -7.78
N HIS A 388 16.25 37.47 -7.36
CA HIS A 388 15.79 37.92 -6.04
C HIS A 388 14.81 36.94 -5.35
N ALA A 389 14.57 35.77 -5.91
CA ALA A 389 13.88 34.71 -5.18
C ALA A 389 14.92 33.92 -4.39
N ASP A 390 14.70 33.75 -3.08
CA ASP A 390 15.46 32.78 -2.27
C ASP A 390 15.53 31.45 -3.03
N GLU A 391 16.69 30.79 -3.01
CA GLU A 391 16.90 29.50 -3.68
C GLU A 391 15.77 28.54 -3.25
N ASP A 392 14.91 28.15 -4.20
CA ASP A 392 13.75 27.32 -3.90
C ASP A 392 14.23 25.88 -3.69
N GLU A 393 14.56 25.57 -2.44
CA GLU A 393 15.06 24.27 -1.98
C GLU A 393 14.16 23.11 -2.46
N GLN A 394 12.85 23.34 -2.61
CA GLN A 394 11.91 22.34 -3.11
C GLN A 394 12.11 22.02 -4.60
N LEU A 395 12.49 22.98 -5.43
CA LEU A 395 12.80 22.74 -6.85
C LEU A 395 14.12 21.99 -7.02
N GLU A 396 15.11 22.27 -6.18
CA GLU A 396 16.37 21.52 -6.18
C GLU A 396 16.15 20.07 -5.74
N LEU A 397 15.41 19.87 -4.65
CA LEU A 397 15.01 18.55 -4.18
C LEU A 397 14.20 17.81 -5.26
N ALA A 398 13.26 18.48 -5.92
CA ALA A 398 12.46 17.91 -6.99
C ALA A 398 13.30 17.51 -8.20
N ARG A 399 14.28 18.33 -8.60
CA ARG A 399 15.22 18.01 -9.69
C ARG A 399 16.00 16.73 -9.42
N ASP A 400 16.41 16.51 -8.18
CA ASP A 400 17.22 15.35 -7.80
C ASP A 400 16.38 14.06 -7.69
N LEU A 401 15.10 14.18 -7.31
CA LEU A 401 14.20 13.04 -7.05
C LEU A 401 13.31 12.63 -8.24
N LEU A 402 12.91 13.58 -9.10
CA LEU A 402 12.00 13.34 -10.22
C LEU A 402 12.73 12.84 -11.46
N ARG A 403 12.24 11.75 -12.04
CA ARG A 403 12.75 11.19 -13.29
C ARG A 403 11.61 10.86 -14.23
N LEU A 404 11.71 11.32 -15.47
CA LEU A 404 10.77 11.01 -16.53
C LEU A 404 11.28 9.79 -17.28
N GLN A 405 10.59 8.65 -17.15
CA GLN A 405 11.01 7.37 -17.72
C GLN A 405 10.01 6.93 -18.79
N LEU A 406 10.50 6.32 -19.88
CA LEU A 406 9.62 5.59 -20.80
C LEU A 406 9.22 4.25 -20.19
N THR A 407 7.91 3.98 -20.14
CA THR A 407 7.44 2.65 -19.77
C THR A 407 7.64 1.74 -20.98
N LYS A 408 8.56 0.78 -20.87
CA LYS A 408 8.66 -0.28 -21.88
C LYS A 408 7.36 -1.10 -21.82
N PRO A 409 6.65 -1.33 -22.94
CA PRO A 409 5.49 -2.21 -22.96
C PRO A 409 6.00 -3.66 -22.82
N SER A 410 6.36 -4.08 -21.61
CA SER A 410 6.76 -5.45 -21.34
C SER A 410 6.35 -5.84 -19.93
N THR A 411 5.48 -6.86 -19.91
CA THR A 411 5.00 -7.68 -18.78
C THR A 411 4.41 -6.92 -17.59
N PRO A 412 3.11 -7.09 -17.30
CA PRO A 412 2.51 -6.57 -16.08
C PRO A 412 3.17 -7.30 -14.90
N SER A 413 4.14 -6.65 -14.25
CA SER A 413 4.40 -7.00 -12.86
C SER A 413 3.15 -6.50 -12.14
N PRO A 414 2.28 -7.39 -11.62
CA PRO A 414 1.11 -6.93 -10.89
C PRO A 414 1.61 -5.97 -9.83
N LEU A 415 0.94 -4.83 -9.67
CA LEU A 415 1.06 -3.99 -8.48
C LEU A 415 1.20 -4.93 -7.27
N SER A 416 2.44 -5.08 -6.78
CA SER A 416 2.77 -6.05 -5.74
C SER A 416 1.84 -5.70 -4.58
N THR A 417 1.02 -6.66 -4.19
CA THR A 417 0.02 -6.53 -3.13
C THR A 417 0.74 -6.46 -1.78
N GLY A 418 1.54 -5.42 -1.59
CA GLY A 418 2.25 -5.10 -0.38
C GLY A 418 1.44 -4.10 0.40
N GLN A 419 0.60 -4.59 1.32
CA GLN A 419 0.00 -3.86 2.46
C GLN A 419 -0.68 -2.49 2.22
N GLY A 420 -0.96 -2.10 0.98
CA GLY A 420 -1.87 -0.99 0.68
C GLY A 420 -3.30 -1.51 0.58
N LEU A 421 -4.26 -0.86 1.23
CA LEU A 421 -5.71 -1.12 1.14
C LEU A 421 -6.30 -0.88 -0.28
N VAL A 422 -5.48 -0.83 -1.32
CA VAL A 422 -5.93 -0.61 -2.69
C VAL A 422 -6.61 -1.89 -3.15
N SER A 423 -7.93 -1.83 -3.34
CA SER A 423 -8.69 -2.94 -3.93
C SER A 423 -8.01 -3.37 -5.23
N SER A 424 -7.83 -4.69 -5.40
CA SER A 424 -7.26 -5.32 -6.61
C SER A 424 -7.85 -4.75 -7.91
N ASP A 425 -9.09 -4.25 -7.85
CA ASP A 425 -9.82 -3.75 -9.00
C ASP A 425 -9.39 -2.32 -9.38
N VAL A 426 -9.08 -1.45 -8.41
CA VAL A 426 -8.55 -0.10 -8.68
C VAL A 426 -7.17 -0.18 -9.33
N ALA A 427 -6.33 -1.09 -8.84
CA ALA A 427 -5.01 -1.38 -9.40
C ALA A 427 -5.09 -1.77 -10.90
N LYS A 428 -6.01 -2.69 -11.24
CA LYS A 428 -6.23 -3.13 -12.63
C LYS A 428 -6.76 -1.99 -13.52
N CYS A 429 -7.70 -1.18 -13.03
CA CYS A 429 -8.23 -0.05 -13.78
C CYS A 429 -7.11 0.96 -14.10
N LEU A 430 -6.23 1.26 -13.13
CA LEU A 430 -5.13 2.21 -13.32
C LEU A 430 -4.06 1.71 -14.30
N GLU A 431 -3.79 0.40 -14.36
CA GLU A 431 -2.85 -0.20 -15.32
C GLU A 431 -3.36 -0.13 -16.77
N THR A 432 -4.68 -0.08 -16.97
CA THR A 432 -5.31 -0.02 -18.32
C THR A 432 -5.44 1.38 -18.92
N LEU A 433 -5.03 2.43 -18.21
CA LEU A 433 -5.26 3.82 -18.63
C LEU A 433 -4.37 4.24 -19.84
N PRO A 434 -4.96 4.72 -20.95
CA PRO A 434 -4.21 5.06 -22.17
C PRO A 434 -3.52 6.44 -22.15
N PHE A 435 -3.72 7.25 -21.10
CA PHE A 435 -3.26 8.65 -21.01
C PHE A 435 -1.73 8.81 -21.01
N GLN A 436 -0.99 7.78 -20.61
CA GLN A 436 0.48 7.79 -20.56
C GLN A 436 1.11 8.10 -21.93
N SER A 437 0.40 7.81 -23.02
CA SER A 437 0.89 8.01 -24.39
C SER A 437 0.72 9.43 -24.93
N LEU A 438 -0.14 10.27 -24.32
CA LEU A 438 -0.52 11.56 -24.92
C LEU A 438 0.58 12.62 -24.89
N LEU A 439 1.57 12.50 -24.01
CA LEU A 439 2.61 13.52 -23.86
C LEU A 439 3.72 13.43 -24.91
N PHE A 440 4.14 12.22 -25.28
CA PHE A 440 5.21 11.97 -26.25
C PHE A 440 4.79 11.07 -27.42
N SER A 441 3.51 10.67 -27.53
CA SER A 441 3.05 9.58 -28.41
C SER A 441 3.65 8.20 -28.11
N VAL A 442 4.44 8.10 -27.03
CA VAL A 442 5.02 6.89 -26.45
C VAL A 442 4.72 6.96 -24.95
N PRO A 443 4.38 5.84 -24.28
CA PRO A 443 3.98 5.91 -22.88
C PRO A 443 5.17 6.36 -22.02
N ALA A 444 5.00 7.51 -21.38
CA ALA A 444 5.99 8.16 -20.54
C ALA A 444 5.38 8.48 -19.18
N MET A 445 6.13 8.19 -18.12
CA MET A 445 5.66 8.31 -16.74
C MET A 445 6.66 9.11 -15.91
N LEU A 446 6.16 10.06 -15.13
CA LEU A 446 6.95 10.82 -14.17
C LEU A 446 7.05 9.98 -12.89
N SER A 447 8.24 9.45 -12.63
CA SER A 447 8.56 8.63 -11.45
C SER A 447 9.35 9.44 -10.42
N VAL A 448 9.19 9.08 -9.14
CA VAL A 448 9.98 9.65 -8.04
C VAL A 448 10.81 8.54 -7.41
N GLU A 449 12.12 8.76 -7.27
CA GLU A 449 12.99 7.86 -6.52
C GLU A 449 13.14 8.36 -5.08
N LEU A 450 12.39 7.78 -4.14
CA LEU A 450 12.47 8.24 -2.75
C LEU A 450 13.75 7.75 -2.05
N PRO A 451 14.45 8.63 -1.32
CA PRO A 451 15.56 8.24 -0.48
C PRO A 451 15.05 7.49 0.75
N SER A 452 15.78 6.44 1.15
CA SER A 452 15.54 5.77 2.42
C SER A 452 15.85 6.74 3.58
N PRO A 453 15.01 6.88 4.64
CA PRO A 453 13.94 5.99 5.10
C PRO A 453 12.49 6.40 4.74
N LEU A 454 12.27 7.39 3.86
CA LEU A 454 10.92 7.87 3.49
C LEU A 454 10.07 6.79 2.78
N ASP A 455 10.74 5.82 2.13
CA ASP A 455 10.16 4.58 1.58
C ASP A 455 9.46 3.70 2.66
N MET A 456 9.64 3.99 3.95
CA MET A 456 8.87 3.33 5.01
C MET A 456 7.41 3.80 5.07
N VAL A 457 7.15 5.06 4.72
CA VAL A 457 5.82 5.67 4.83
C VAL A 457 5.10 5.69 3.49
N ILE A 458 5.82 5.99 2.42
CA ILE A 458 5.26 6.07 1.07
C ILE A 458 5.62 4.78 0.32
N SER A 459 4.60 4.00 -0.04
CA SER A 459 4.79 2.73 -0.74
C SER A 459 5.17 2.97 -2.21
N PRO A 460 5.96 2.09 -2.86
CA PRO A 460 6.16 2.15 -4.30
C PRO A 460 4.85 2.04 -5.10
N ALA A 461 3.85 1.34 -4.58
CA ALA A 461 2.52 1.29 -5.18
C ALA A 461 1.84 2.67 -5.16
N ASP A 462 2.01 3.43 -4.07
CA ASP A 462 1.48 4.79 -3.94
C ASP A 462 2.11 5.73 -4.98
N LEU A 463 3.41 5.59 -5.23
CA LEU A 463 4.12 6.39 -6.26
C LEU A 463 3.64 6.08 -7.66
N GLN A 464 3.37 4.81 -7.98
CA GLN A 464 2.80 4.43 -9.26
C GLN A 464 1.40 5.05 -9.44
N MET A 465 0.56 5.05 -8.39
CA MET A 465 -0.74 5.73 -8.42
C MET A 465 -0.59 7.23 -8.68
N TYR A 466 0.30 7.93 -7.99
CA TYR A 466 0.60 9.34 -8.27
C TYR A 466 1.04 9.57 -9.70
N SER A 467 1.87 8.67 -10.23
CA SER A 467 2.38 8.78 -11.59
C SER A 467 1.27 8.61 -12.63
N CYS A 468 0.30 7.70 -12.39
CA CYS A 468 -0.90 7.55 -13.21
C CYS A 468 -1.79 8.79 -13.14
N ILE A 469 -2.06 9.29 -11.93
CA ILE A 469 -2.83 10.53 -11.71
C ILE A 469 -2.17 11.71 -12.43
N ASN A 470 -0.85 11.85 -12.32
CA ASN A 470 -0.08 12.87 -13.01
C ASN A 470 -0.28 12.78 -14.53
N SER A 471 -0.14 11.58 -15.13
CA SER A 471 -0.33 11.40 -16.57
C SER A 471 -1.72 11.82 -17.04
N TYR A 472 -2.74 11.55 -16.24
CA TYR A 472 -4.12 11.95 -16.49
C TYR A 472 -4.29 13.48 -16.43
N LEU A 473 -3.94 14.10 -15.30
CA LEU A 473 -4.07 15.55 -15.10
C LEU A 473 -3.24 16.33 -16.13
N LEU A 474 -2.04 15.85 -16.44
CA LEU A 474 -1.13 16.50 -17.38
C LEU A 474 -1.65 16.39 -18.81
N SER A 475 -2.31 15.30 -19.18
CA SER A 475 -2.94 15.15 -20.50
C SER A 475 -4.09 16.14 -20.71
N LEU A 476 -4.91 16.36 -19.67
CA LEU A 476 -6.00 17.33 -19.68
C LEU A 476 -5.45 18.76 -19.81
N ARG A 477 -4.49 19.11 -18.96
CA ARG A 477 -3.83 20.42 -18.98
C ARG A 477 -3.11 20.68 -20.29
N ARG A 478 -2.44 19.67 -20.87
CA ARG A 478 -1.80 19.77 -22.19
C ARG A 478 -2.82 20.12 -23.27
N ALA A 479 -3.96 19.44 -23.33
CA ALA A 479 -4.99 19.75 -24.31
C ALA A 479 -5.51 21.19 -24.14
N HIS A 480 -5.73 21.62 -22.90
CA HIS A 480 -6.16 22.98 -22.61
C HIS A 480 -5.12 24.03 -23.07
N ILE A 481 -3.83 23.84 -22.76
CA ILE A 481 -2.74 24.70 -23.22
C ILE A 481 -2.66 24.73 -24.76
N ARG A 482 -2.75 23.57 -25.42
CA ARG A 482 -2.66 23.50 -26.88
C ARG A 482 -3.79 24.23 -27.60
N VAL A 483 -5.03 24.13 -27.09
CA VAL A 483 -6.18 24.83 -27.69
C VAL A 483 -6.13 26.32 -27.37
N THR A 484 -5.71 26.71 -26.16
CA THR A 484 -5.53 28.13 -25.81
C THR A 484 -4.38 28.76 -26.59
N ASP A 485 -3.30 28.04 -26.87
CA ASP A 485 -2.19 28.48 -27.71
C ASP A 485 -2.61 28.82 -29.14
N LEU A 486 -3.66 28.20 -29.67
CA LEU A 486 -4.21 28.60 -30.97
C LEU A 486 -4.62 30.07 -30.97
N TRP A 487 -5.09 30.61 -29.84
CA TRP A 487 -5.49 32.02 -29.73
C TRP A 487 -4.32 32.99 -29.79
N LYS A 488 -3.08 32.51 -29.57
CA LYS A 488 -1.85 33.30 -29.76
C LYS A 488 -1.51 33.49 -31.24
N MET A 489 -2.11 32.72 -32.15
CA MET A 489 -1.91 32.85 -33.60
C MET A 489 -2.71 34.05 -34.14
N THR A 490 -2.19 35.26 -33.89
CA THR A 490 -2.86 36.54 -34.17
C THR A 490 -3.22 36.75 -35.64
N SER A 491 -2.45 36.17 -36.57
CA SER A 491 -2.69 36.19 -38.02
C SER A 491 -4.04 35.60 -38.44
N LEU A 492 -4.53 34.61 -37.69
CA LEU A 492 -5.81 33.93 -37.95
C LEU A 492 -7.02 34.65 -37.34
N ARG A 493 -6.81 35.64 -36.46
CA ARG A 493 -7.89 36.25 -35.64
C ARG A 493 -7.95 37.77 -35.69
N ARG A 494 -6.81 38.47 -35.71
CA ARG A 494 -6.76 39.94 -35.63
C ARG A 494 -6.66 40.57 -37.01
N HIS A 495 -7.58 41.49 -37.28
CA HIS A 495 -7.49 42.42 -38.41
C HIS A 495 -6.46 43.51 -38.11
N HIS A 496 -5.47 43.71 -38.98
CA HIS A 496 -4.70 44.95 -38.99
C HIS A 496 -5.40 45.92 -39.94
N ALA A 497 -5.91 47.04 -39.43
CA ALA A 497 -6.40 48.10 -40.29
C ALA A 497 -5.20 48.69 -41.03
N ALA A 498 -5.24 48.72 -42.37
CA ALA A 498 -4.22 49.42 -43.14
C ALA A 498 -4.29 50.92 -42.80
N PRO A 499 -3.13 51.62 -42.72
CA PRO A 499 -3.12 53.06 -42.56
C PRO A 499 -3.90 53.72 -43.71
N THR A 500 -4.57 54.83 -43.41
CA THR A 500 -5.34 55.62 -44.38
C THR A 500 -4.48 56.00 -45.60
N GLY A 501 -4.86 55.53 -46.79
CA GLY A 501 -4.10 55.67 -48.04
C GLY A 501 -3.69 54.35 -48.73
N ALA A 502 -4.23 53.21 -48.28
CA ALA A 502 -3.77 51.90 -48.71
C ALA A 502 -4.06 51.53 -50.18
N ASP A 503 -3.02 51.03 -50.86
CA ASP A 503 -3.00 50.51 -52.24
C ASP A 503 -4.03 49.39 -52.50
N GLU A 504 -4.31 49.09 -53.77
CA GLU A 504 -5.17 47.97 -54.20
C GLU A 504 -4.80 46.63 -53.53
N HIS A 505 -3.52 46.44 -53.24
CA HIS A 505 -2.96 45.28 -52.53
C HIS A 505 -3.52 45.10 -51.10
N ALA A 506 -3.84 46.19 -50.40
CA ALA A 506 -4.46 46.12 -49.07
C ALA A 506 -5.93 45.68 -49.13
N VAL A 507 -6.63 46.00 -50.24
CA VAL A 507 -8.01 45.55 -50.47
C VAL A 507 -8.05 44.07 -50.78
N THR A 508 -7.11 43.56 -51.59
CA THR A 508 -7.00 42.12 -51.89
C THR A 508 -6.65 41.32 -50.64
N LEU A 509 -5.70 41.81 -49.82
CA LEU A 509 -5.34 41.17 -48.54
C LEU A 509 -6.54 41.10 -47.58
N ARG A 510 -7.35 42.17 -47.51
CA ARG A 510 -8.59 42.19 -46.70
C ARG A 510 -9.62 41.17 -47.19
N ARG A 511 -9.83 41.04 -48.50
CA ARG A 511 -10.77 40.05 -49.06
C ARG A 511 -10.32 38.62 -48.76
N ARG A 512 -9.03 38.31 -48.96
CA ARG A 512 -8.43 37.00 -48.61
C ARG A 512 -8.63 36.68 -47.13
N TRP A 513 -8.29 37.61 -46.25
CA TRP A 513 -8.43 37.43 -44.81
C TRP A 513 -9.90 37.26 -44.38
N SER A 514 -10.82 38.05 -44.93
CA SER A 514 -12.25 37.95 -44.62
C SER A 514 -12.82 36.60 -45.04
N ALA A 515 -12.39 36.05 -46.17
CA ALA A 515 -12.78 34.71 -46.62
C ALA A 515 -12.27 33.62 -45.66
N ARG A 516 -10.98 33.68 -45.28
CA ARG A 516 -10.36 32.74 -44.33
C ARG A 516 -11.00 32.79 -42.94
N SER A 517 -11.25 33.99 -42.42
CA SER A 517 -11.91 34.18 -41.12
C SER A 517 -13.36 33.70 -41.11
N ALA A 518 -14.08 33.83 -42.23
CA ALA A 518 -15.41 33.26 -42.39
C ALA A 518 -15.36 31.72 -42.39
N ALA A 519 -14.40 31.12 -43.10
CA ALA A 519 -14.21 29.67 -43.15
C ALA A 519 -13.84 29.07 -41.79
N LEU A 520 -13.03 29.78 -40.99
CA LEU A 520 -12.59 29.31 -39.66
C LEU A 520 -13.60 29.58 -38.53
N ARG A 521 -14.70 30.30 -38.78
CA ARG A 521 -15.61 30.72 -37.71
C ARG A 521 -16.18 29.53 -36.92
N SER A 522 -16.53 28.42 -37.59
CA SER A 522 -17.03 27.21 -36.91
C SER A 522 -15.96 26.48 -36.11
N SER A 523 -14.72 26.47 -36.60
CA SER A 523 -13.57 25.91 -35.89
C SER A 523 -13.28 26.69 -34.60
N TRP A 524 -13.39 28.03 -34.64
CA TRP A 524 -13.19 28.88 -33.48
C TRP A 524 -14.29 28.76 -32.43
N THR A 525 -15.56 28.59 -32.84
CA THR A 525 -16.65 28.33 -31.89
C THR A 525 -16.50 26.96 -31.23
N THR A 526 -16.05 25.95 -31.99
CA THR A 526 -15.77 24.62 -31.46
C THR A 526 -14.57 24.65 -30.51
N ALA A 527 -13.51 25.39 -30.85
CA ALA A 527 -12.33 25.57 -30.01
C ALA A 527 -12.66 26.37 -28.73
N SER A 528 -13.48 27.42 -28.79
CA SER A 528 -13.90 28.16 -27.59
C SER A 528 -14.71 27.29 -26.64
N ALA A 529 -15.54 26.42 -27.20
CA ALA A 529 -16.37 25.52 -26.40
C ALA A 529 -15.54 24.38 -25.77
N ALA A 530 -14.55 23.85 -26.49
CA ALA A 530 -13.57 22.94 -25.93
C ALA A 530 -12.72 23.59 -24.82
N ILE A 531 -12.34 24.86 -24.96
CA ILE A 531 -11.63 25.60 -23.90
C ILE A 531 -12.50 25.76 -22.66
N PHE A 532 -13.76 26.16 -22.82
CA PHE A 532 -14.68 26.28 -21.69
C PHE A 532 -14.85 24.94 -20.97
N PHE A 533 -15.15 23.87 -21.72
CA PHE A 533 -15.29 22.53 -21.15
C PHE A 533 -14.01 22.06 -20.43
N LEU A 534 -12.84 22.16 -21.06
CA LEU A 534 -11.56 21.76 -20.47
C LEU A 534 -11.19 22.64 -19.26
N GLY A 535 -11.46 23.94 -19.31
CA GLY A 535 -11.17 24.88 -18.23
C GLY A 535 -12.02 24.63 -16.98
N GLU A 536 -13.33 24.40 -17.14
CA GLU A 536 -14.22 24.08 -16.02
C GLU A 536 -13.93 22.69 -15.43
N THR A 537 -13.67 21.68 -16.28
CA THR A 537 -13.31 20.33 -15.81
C THR A 537 -11.95 20.30 -15.12
N GLU A 538 -10.92 20.92 -15.70
CA GLU A 538 -9.59 21.05 -15.07
C GLU A 538 -9.67 21.84 -13.77
N GLY A 539 -10.38 22.98 -13.78
CA GLY A 539 -10.58 23.83 -12.62
C GLY A 539 -11.26 23.08 -11.47
N TYR A 540 -12.34 22.37 -11.75
CA TYR A 540 -13.03 21.54 -10.75
C TYR A 540 -12.11 20.46 -10.16
N LEU A 541 -11.42 19.69 -11.01
CA LEU A 541 -10.57 18.59 -10.55
C LEU A 541 -9.37 19.09 -9.72
N GLN A 542 -8.70 20.17 -10.13
CA GLN A 542 -7.53 20.69 -9.42
C GLN A 542 -7.90 21.49 -8.17
N THR A 543 -8.90 22.38 -8.25
CA THR A 543 -9.21 23.31 -7.15
C THR A 543 -10.17 22.74 -6.12
N GLU A 544 -11.19 21.98 -6.53
CA GLU A 544 -12.18 21.45 -5.59
C GLU A 544 -11.77 20.08 -5.07
N VAL A 545 -11.39 19.16 -5.97
CA VAL A 545 -11.05 17.79 -5.57
C VAL A 545 -9.64 17.71 -5.00
N VAL A 546 -8.60 18.05 -5.78
CA VAL A 546 -7.20 17.87 -5.36
C VAL A 546 -6.84 18.80 -4.19
N ALA A 547 -7.08 20.11 -4.32
CA ALA A 547 -6.71 21.05 -3.25
C ALA A 547 -7.55 20.86 -1.99
N GLY A 548 -8.87 20.62 -2.11
CA GLY A 548 -9.75 20.36 -0.97
C GLY A 548 -9.36 19.08 -0.20
N MET A 549 -9.11 17.98 -0.91
CA MET A 549 -8.65 16.73 -0.29
C MET A 549 -7.30 16.88 0.41
N TRP A 550 -6.38 17.60 -0.22
CA TRP A 550 -5.08 17.88 0.38
C TRP A 550 -5.20 18.75 1.63
N GLU A 551 -6.06 19.77 1.62
CA GLU A 551 -6.28 20.62 2.79
C GLU A 551 -6.77 19.80 3.99
N THR A 552 -7.77 18.93 3.79
CA THR A 552 -8.25 18.01 4.83
C THR A 552 -7.17 17.02 5.29
N PHE A 553 -6.36 16.49 4.38
CA PHE A 553 -5.25 15.60 4.75
C PHE A 553 -4.18 16.35 5.56
N SER A 554 -3.83 17.57 5.14
CA SER A 554 -2.84 18.42 5.81
C SER A 554 -3.31 18.94 7.17
N SER A 555 -4.61 19.23 7.35
CA SER A 555 -5.20 19.59 8.64
C SER A 555 -5.13 18.42 9.62
N TRP A 556 -5.38 17.19 9.14
CA TRP A 556 -5.25 15.97 9.94
C TRP A 556 -3.78 15.69 10.34
N LEU A 557 -2.82 15.85 9.42
CA LEU A 557 -1.39 15.68 9.73
C LEU A 557 -0.89 16.71 10.76
N THR A 558 -1.35 17.96 10.68
CA THR A 558 -0.94 19.05 11.58
C THR A 558 -1.78 19.10 12.86
N GLY A 559 -2.85 18.30 12.97
CA GLY A 559 -3.73 18.25 14.14
C GLY A 559 -4.69 19.43 14.26
N HIS A 560 -4.94 20.19 13.17
CA HIS A 560 -5.76 21.40 13.21
C HIS A 560 -7.26 21.11 13.40
N ASP A 561 -7.74 19.90 13.08
CA ASP A 561 -9.14 19.48 13.27
C ASP A 561 -9.61 19.55 14.73
N ALA A 562 -8.70 19.49 15.72
CA ALA A 562 -9.07 19.55 17.14
C ALA A 562 -9.67 20.90 17.57
N ARG A 563 -9.57 21.95 16.74
CA ARG A 563 -10.06 23.30 17.05
C ARG A 563 -11.48 23.57 16.58
N HIS A 564 -11.97 22.87 15.54
CA HIS A 564 -13.27 23.18 14.94
C HIS A 564 -14.45 22.45 15.63
N ASP A 565 -14.23 21.24 16.16
CA ASP A 565 -15.26 20.47 16.88
C ASP A 565 -15.60 20.99 18.29
N ARG A 566 -14.83 21.94 18.83
CA ARG A 566 -15.14 22.58 20.13
C ARG A 566 -15.97 23.86 20.02
N ARG A 567 -16.30 24.30 18.80
CA ARG A 567 -17.17 25.46 18.54
C ARG A 567 -18.26 25.08 17.54
N GLY A 568 -19.27 24.33 17.98
CA GLY A 568 -20.45 24.12 17.17
C GLY A 568 -21.36 23.01 17.65
N ASP A 569 -22.08 23.22 18.75
CA ASP A 569 -23.53 23.02 18.70
C ASP A 569 -24.21 23.82 19.82
N GLY A 570 -25.00 24.80 19.43
CA GLY A 570 -25.66 25.76 20.32
C GLY A 570 -26.37 26.80 19.45
N PRO A 571 -27.71 26.79 19.36
CA PRO A 571 -28.43 27.63 18.41
C PRO A 571 -28.30 29.10 18.80
N ALA A 572 -27.92 29.91 17.82
CA ALA A 572 -27.84 31.37 17.95
C ALA A 572 -29.23 31.97 18.24
N PRO A 573 -29.37 32.89 19.22
CA PRO A 573 -30.50 33.78 19.26
C PRO A 573 -30.19 35.08 18.52
N THR A 574 -31.20 35.52 17.80
CA THR A 574 -31.32 36.73 16.99
C THR A 574 -31.36 38.03 17.83
N SER A 575 -30.64 39.04 17.33
CA SER A 575 -30.92 40.50 17.34
C SER A 575 -31.31 41.23 18.64
N GLY A 576 -30.51 42.23 19.03
CA GLY A 576 -30.88 43.30 19.96
C GLY A 576 -29.76 44.34 20.21
N GLN A 577 -29.72 45.37 19.36
CA GLN A 577 -29.31 46.78 19.53
C GLN A 577 -28.55 47.31 20.78
N VAL A 578 -27.47 48.10 20.50
CA VAL A 578 -26.85 49.29 21.19
C VAL A 578 -26.47 49.17 22.69
N ASP A 579 -25.41 49.75 23.26
CA ASP A 579 -24.58 50.95 23.02
C ASP A 579 -23.18 50.78 23.67
N GLU A 580 -22.29 51.73 23.38
CA GLU A 580 -20.94 51.94 23.90
C GLU A 580 -20.90 52.30 25.41
N ASP A 581 -19.76 51.94 26.03
CA ASP A 581 -19.01 52.61 27.11
C ASP A 581 -18.73 51.82 28.42
N ASP A 582 -17.42 51.83 28.70
CA ASP A 582 -16.69 51.86 29.99
C ASP A 582 -16.65 50.68 30.99
N ASP A 583 -15.39 50.50 31.44
CA ASP A 583 -14.91 49.99 32.72
C ASP A 583 -15.13 48.52 33.12
N LEU A 584 -14.04 47.75 33.15
CA LEU A 584 -13.32 47.47 34.41
C LEU A 584 -12.19 46.44 34.18
N PHE A 585 -10.95 46.89 34.38
CA PHE A 585 -9.81 46.02 34.68
C PHE A 585 -10.00 45.35 36.04
N LEU A 586 -10.21 44.03 36.07
CA LEU A 586 -10.02 43.19 37.25
C LEU A 586 -9.09 42.02 36.88
N PRO A 587 -7.97 41.81 37.59
CA PRO A 587 -7.09 40.67 37.39
C PRO A 587 -7.63 39.48 38.20
N ASP A 588 -8.29 38.53 37.56
CA ASP A 588 -8.76 37.33 38.25
C ASP A 588 -7.69 36.22 38.18
N GLU A 589 -6.91 36.12 39.24
CA GLU A 589 -5.99 35.02 39.53
C GLU A 589 -6.75 33.72 39.84
N ALA A 590 -7.31 33.05 38.83
CA ALA A 590 -7.79 31.67 38.99
C ALA A 590 -8.04 30.95 37.66
N SER A 591 -7.02 30.82 36.81
CA SER A 591 -7.01 29.80 35.72
C SER A 591 -5.60 29.47 35.26
N ASN A 592 -4.73 29.13 36.21
CA ASN A 592 -3.47 28.45 35.93
C ASN A 592 -3.70 26.92 35.85
N ARG A 593 -4.64 26.48 34.99
CA ARG A 593 -4.69 25.11 34.49
C ARG A 593 -3.95 25.13 33.16
N GLY A 594 -2.77 24.51 33.15
CA GLY A 594 -1.76 24.66 32.12
C GLY A 594 -2.31 24.62 30.69
N ARG A 595 -2.03 25.70 29.96
CA ARG A 595 -1.71 25.59 28.54
C ARG A 595 -0.41 24.80 28.44
N MET A 596 -0.48 23.48 28.60
CA MET A 596 0.46 22.63 27.87
C MET A 596 0.17 22.95 26.41
N ALA A 597 1.14 23.52 25.71
CA ALA A 597 1.12 23.47 24.27
C ALA A 597 0.98 21.98 23.92
N ASP A 598 -0.21 21.56 23.48
CA ASP A 598 -0.42 20.19 23.02
C ASP A 598 0.65 19.92 21.98
N ALA A 599 1.54 18.97 22.30
CA ALA A 599 2.55 18.53 21.36
C ALA A 599 1.84 18.11 20.07
N PRO A 600 2.44 18.38 18.89
CA PRO A 600 1.84 17.96 17.63
C PRO A 600 1.52 16.46 17.72
N PRO A 601 0.36 16.00 17.21
CA PRO A 601 -0.02 14.60 17.31
C PRO A 601 1.09 13.72 16.73
N THR A 602 1.67 12.87 17.56
CA THR A 602 2.71 11.93 17.14
C THR A 602 2.02 10.79 16.41
N HIS A 603 1.87 10.93 15.11
CA HIS A 603 1.33 9.86 14.26
C HIS A 603 2.35 8.74 14.10
N ASP A 604 1.95 7.50 14.38
CA ASP A 604 2.76 6.33 14.03
C ASP A 604 2.89 6.27 12.50
N PRO A 605 4.09 6.07 11.93
CA PRO A 605 4.26 6.01 10.48
C PRO A 605 3.44 4.91 9.79
N GLN A 606 2.99 3.85 10.49
CA GLN A 606 2.02 2.92 9.93
C GLN A 606 0.68 3.61 9.70
N THR A 607 0.18 4.33 10.71
CA THR A 607 -1.05 5.10 10.62
C THR A 607 -0.95 6.13 9.49
N LEU A 608 0.21 6.79 9.36
CA LEU A 608 0.48 7.73 8.26
C LEU A 608 0.43 7.03 6.90
N SER A 609 1.12 5.88 6.74
CA SER A 609 1.11 5.12 5.48
C SER A 609 -0.29 4.64 5.10
N THR A 610 -1.08 4.18 6.07
CA THR A 610 -2.47 3.75 5.83
C THR A 610 -3.38 4.93 5.49
N ALA A 611 -3.18 6.08 6.15
CA ALA A 611 -3.93 7.30 5.88
C ALA A 611 -3.60 7.83 4.48
N HIS A 612 -2.31 7.83 4.10
CA HIS A 612 -1.84 8.21 2.78
C HIS A 612 -2.38 7.29 1.67
N ALA A 613 -2.33 5.97 1.87
CA ALA A 613 -2.91 5.01 0.92
C ALA A 613 -4.42 5.22 0.75
N ARG A 614 -5.14 5.51 1.84
CA ARG A 614 -6.57 5.85 1.79
C ARG A 614 -6.82 7.19 1.09
N PHE A 615 -6.01 8.21 1.38
CA PHE A 615 -6.06 9.50 0.69
C PHE A 615 -5.88 9.32 -0.83
N LEU A 616 -4.92 8.51 -1.26
CA LEU A 616 -4.69 8.25 -2.67
C LEU A 616 -5.81 7.44 -3.34
N ALA A 617 -6.32 6.40 -2.67
CA ALA A 617 -7.42 5.61 -3.19
C ALA A 617 -8.68 6.48 -3.39
N THR A 618 -9.01 7.29 -2.38
CA THR A 618 -10.13 8.23 -2.43
C THR A 618 -9.91 9.33 -3.47
N LEU A 619 -8.68 9.84 -3.62
CA LEU A 619 -8.32 10.80 -4.67
C LEU A 619 -8.51 10.19 -6.06
N ALA A 620 -8.05 8.95 -6.30
CA ALA A 620 -8.19 8.28 -7.58
C ALA A 620 -9.67 8.02 -7.92
N HIS A 621 -10.47 7.62 -6.94
CA HIS A 621 -11.91 7.48 -7.09
C HIS A 621 -12.57 8.82 -7.42
N ARG A 622 -12.24 9.89 -6.69
CA ARG A 622 -12.80 11.23 -6.89
C ARG A 622 -12.36 11.94 -8.16
N LEU A 623 -11.22 11.56 -8.72
CA LEU A 623 -10.77 11.99 -10.05
C LEU A 623 -11.44 11.22 -11.19
N LEU A 624 -12.40 10.33 -10.88
CA LEU A 624 -13.12 9.47 -11.83
C LEU A 624 -12.23 8.48 -12.59
N LEU A 625 -11.03 8.18 -12.06
CA LEU A 625 -10.07 7.26 -12.68
C LEU A 625 -10.49 5.79 -12.54
N THR A 626 -11.36 5.49 -11.58
CA THR A 626 -11.93 4.15 -11.37
C THR A 626 -12.99 3.80 -12.42
N GLN A 627 -13.49 4.77 -13.17
CA GLN A 627 -14.57 4.60 -14.14
C GLN A 627 -14.03 4.54 -15.59
N PRO A 628 -13.99 3.35 -16.23
CA PRO A 628 -13.46 3.19 -17.58
C PRO A 628 -14.29 3.93 -18.63
N ARG A 629 -15.62 3.99 -18.46
CA ARG A 629 -16.53 4.65 -19.44
C ARG A 629 -16.23 6.14 -19.59
N PHE A 630 -15.98 6.83 -18.49
CA PHE A 630 -15.65 8.24 -18.49
C PHE A 630 -14.23 8.48 -19.04
N THR A 631 -13.25 7.68 -18.59
CA THR A 631 -11.86 7.83 -19.02
C THR A 631 -11.66 7.53 -20.51
N GLU A 632 -12.34 6.52 -21.07
CA GLU A 632 -12.34 6.22 -22.52
C GLU A 632 -12.95 7.36 -23.34
N ALA A 633 -14.10 7.90 -22.91
CA ALA A 633 -14.76 9.02 -23.56
C ALA A 633 -13.89 10.29 -23.53
N LEU A 634 -13.27 10.59 -22.39
CA LEU A 634 -12.35 11.72 -22.25
C LEU A 634 -11.10 11.54 -23.11
N TYR A 635 -10.49 10.35 -23.11
CA TYR A 635 -9.30 10.07 -23.94
C TYR A 635 -9.59 10.26 -25.43
N ALA A 636 -10.74 9.77 -25.91
CA ALA A 636 -11.17 9.98 -27.29
C ALA A 636 -11.36 11.47 -27.59
N LEU A 637 -11.97 12.24 -26.67
CA LEU A 637 -12.12 13.69 -26.81
C LEU A 637 -10.76 14.41 -26.88
N LEU A 638 -9.81 14.11 -25.98
CA LEU A 638 -8.46 14.69 -25.99
C LEU A 638 -7.73 14.40 -27.31
N THR A 639 -7.88 13.19 -27.85
CA THR A 639 -7.31 12.80 -29.15
C THR A 639 -7.93 13.62 -30.30
N HIS A 640 -9.26 13.82 -30.28
CA HIS A 640 -9.92 14.65 -31.27
C HIS A 640 -9.50 16.13 -31.18
N ILE A 641 -9.28 16.65 -29.98
CA ILE A 641 -8.77 18.00 -29.75
C ILE A 641 -7.34 18.14 -30.29
N ASP A 642 -6.50 17.14 -30.09
CA ASP A 642 -5.15 17.11 -30.64
C ASP A 642 -5.13 17.15 -32.17
N HIS A 643 -6.07 16.43 -32.82
CA HIS A 643 -6.29 16.50 -34.27
C HIS A 643 -6.78 17.88 -34.71
N LEU A 644 -7.70 18.51 -33.96
CA LEU A 644 -8.20 19.86 -34.25
C LEU A 644 -7.04 20.87 -34.28
N VAL A 645 -6.19 20.86 -33.25
CA VAL A 645 -5.02 21.72 -33.14
C VAL A 645 -4.03 21.45 -34.27
N LEU A 646 -3.80 20.18 -34.63
CA LEU A 646 -2.90 19.80 -35.72
C LEU A 646 -3.40 20.34 -37.07
N HIS A 647 -4.68 20.14 -37.39
CA HIS A 647 -5.25 20.61 -38.65
C HIS A 647 -5.28 22.13 -38.74
N MET A 648 -5.60 22.84 -37.65
CA MET A 648 -5.55 24.32 -37.61
C MET A 648 -4.13 24.86 -37.80
N ARG A 649 -3.11 24.23 -37.19
CA ARG A 649 -1.70 24.61 -37.40
C ARG A 649 -1.21 24.29 -38.82
N ARG A 650 -1.61 23.16 -39.40
CA ARG A 650 -1.30 22.81 -40.80
C ARG A 650 -1.93 23.81 -41.76
N LEU A 651 -3.20 24.13 -41.57
CA LEU A 651 -3.92 25.12 -42.38
C LEU A 651 -3.26 26.51 -42.28
N HIS A 652 -2.80 26.90 -41.08
CA HIS A 652 -2.04 28.13 -40.94
C HIS A 652 -0.73 28.14 -41.74
N SER A 653 0.00 27.02 -41.75
CA SER A 653 1.22 26.88 -42.54
C SER A 653 0.94 26.97 -44.05
N ILE A 654 -0.15 26.36 -44.52
CA ILE A 654 -0.59 26.43 -45.92
C ILE A 654 -0.98 27.87 -46.30
N PHE A 655 -1.68 28.60 -45.41
CA PHE A 655 -1.97 30.01 -45.67
C PHE A 655 -0.71 30.86 -45.79
N ILE A 656 0.31 30.61 -44.95
CA ILE A 656 1.59 31.32 -45.05
C ILE A 656 2.28 30.98 -46.38
N SER A 657 2.32 29.71 -46.80
CA SER A 657 2.94 29.36 -48.07
C SER A 657 2.21 29.97 -49.26
N MET A 658 0.88 29.92 -49.28
CA MET A 658 0.07 30.56 -50.33
C MET A 658 0.26 32.10 -50.39
N ASP A 659 0.38 32.74 -49.23
CA ASP A 659 0.67 34.18 -49.17
C ASP A 659 2.08 34.48 -49.71
N LEU A 660 3.06 33.61 -49.46
CA LEU A 660 4.40 33.72 -50.05
C LEU A 660 4.40 33.50 -51.58
N GLU A 661 3.63 32.55 -52.10
CA GLU A 661 3.51 32.34 -53.56
C GLU A 661 2.86 33.56 -54.22
N ALA A 662 1.79 34.09 -53.63
CA ALA A 662 1.00 35.18 -54.20
C ALA A 662 1.68 36.56 -54.10
N ASP A 663 2.42 36.83 -53.03
CA ASP A 663 3.00 38.15 -52.77
C ASP A 663 4.50 38.23 -53.13
N ALA A 664 5.24 37.11 -53.03
CA ALA A 664 6.67 37.06 -53.37
C ALA A 664 7.00 36.23 -54.63
N GLY A 665 6.01 35.55 -55.23
CA GLY A 665 6.20 34.76 -56.46
C GLY A 665 7.02 33.49 -56.26
N VAL A 666 7.20 33.04 -55.01
CA VAL A 666 7.95 31.82 -54.68
C VAL A 666 7.03 30.62 -54.85
N VAL A 667 6.97 30.04 -56.06
CA VAL A 667 6.12 28.90 -56.38
C VAL A 667 6.87 27.59 -56.13
N ASP A 668 6.30 26.67 -55.35
CA ASP A 668 6.81 25.31 -55.24
C ASP A 668 6.13 24.42 -56.30
N ALA A 669 6.87 24.06 -57.35
CA ALA A 669 6.35 23.32 -58.51
C ALA A 669 5.84 21.89 -58.18
N PHE A 670 6.09 21.40 -56.97
CA PHE A 670 5.75 20.05 -56.53
C PHE A 670 4.57 19.99 -55.54
N VAL A 671 3.96 21.12 -55.17
CA VAL A 671 2.91 21.18 -54.14
C VAL A 671 1.64 21.89 -54.66
N ASP A 672 0.54 21.15 -54.78
CA ASP A 672 -0.78 21.73 -55.05
C ASP A 672 -1.42 22.30 -53.77
N LEU A 673 -1.04 23.53 -53.39
CA LEU A 673 -1.50 24.17 -52.14
C LEU A 673 -3.02 24.37 -52.06
N GLU A 674 -3.70 24.63 -53.18
CA GLU A 674 -5.16 24.82 -53.22
C GLU A 674 -5.92 23.52 -52.93
N ARG A 675 -5.41 22.39 -53.42
CA ARG A 675 -5.97 21.06 -53.13
C ARG A 675 -5.76 20.69 -51.67
N ASP A 676 -4.55 20.94 -51.16
CA ASP A 676 -4.19 20.73 -49.76
C ASP A 676 -5.03 21.59 -48.80
N GLU A 677 -5.35 22.84 -49.17
CA GLU A 677 -6.29 23.69 -48.42
C GLU A 677 -7.69 23.05 -48.35
N GLY A 678 -8.22 22.61 -49.49
CA GLY A 678 -9.54 21.96 -49.57
C GLY A 678 -9.63 20.68 -48.73
N ASP A 679 -8.60 19.83 -48.82
CA ASP A 679 -8.51 18.57 -48.08
C ASP A 679 -8.41 18.80 -46.57
N VAL A 680 -7.58 19.76 -46.13
CA VAL A 680 -7.43 20.11 -44.70
C VAL A 680 -8.70 20.74 -44.15
N LEU A 681 -9.40 21.59 -44.92
CA LEU A 681 -10.69 22.16 -44.52
C LEU A 681 -11.78 21.09 -44.39
N ALA A 682 -11.80 20.08 -45.26
CA ALA A 682 -12.74 18.95 -45.16
C ALA A 682 -12.46 18.11 -43.90
N LEU A 683 -11.19 17.80 -43.63
CA LEU A 683 -10.76 17.10 -42.41
C LEU A 683 -11.10 17.90 -41.15
N LEU A 684 -10.91 19.22 -41.18
CA LEU A 684 -11.23 20.12 -40.06
C LEU A 684 -12.71 20.06 -39.70
N ARG A 685 -13.63 20.16 -40.67
CA ARG A 685 -15.08 20.02 -40.44
C ARG A 685 -15.46 18.65 -39.85
N GLY A 686 -14.80 17.59 -40.31
CA GLY A 686 -14.98 16.24 -39.77
C GLY A 686 -14.57 16.12 -38.30
N VAL A 687 -13.46 16.75 -37.92
CA VAL A 687 -12.97 16.77 -36.54
C VAL A 687 -13.81 17.70 -35.66
N GLU A 688 -14.26 18.85 -36.15
CA GLU A 688 -15.18 19.74 -35.42
C GLU A 688 -16.44 19.00 -34.94
N ALA A 689 -17.05 18.21 -35.82
CA ALA A 689 -18.23 17.42 -35.47
C ALA A 689 -17.91 16.30 -34.46
N LYS A 690 -16.71 15.72 -34.52
CA LYS A 690 -16.24 14.71 -33.55
C LYS A 690 -15.97 15.32 -32.17
N VAL A 691 -15.38 16.52 -32.11
CA VAL A 691 -15.14 17.23 -30.85
C VAL A 691 -16.45 17.60 -30.17
N ARG A 692 -17.42 18.14 -30.91
CA ARG A 692 -18.75 18.47 -30.35
C ARG A 692 -19.46 17.24 -29.78
N ARG A 693 -19.53 16.16 -30.57
CA ARG A 693 -20.09 14.88 -30.09
C ARG A 693 -19.31 14.30 -28.93
N GLY A 694 -17.99 14.45 -28.92
CA GLY A 694 -17.14 14.00 -27.80
C GLY A 694 -17.48 14.72 -26.49
N ILE A 695 -17.70 16.03 -26.54
CA ILE A 695 -18.12 16.81 -25.36
C ILE A 695 -19.51 16.36 -24.88
N GLU A 696 -20.46 16.18 -25.79
CA GLU A 696 -21.80 15.66 -25.46
C GLU A 696 -21.72 14.28 -24.79
N VAL A 697 -20.95 13.35 -25.36
CA VAL A 697 -20.77 12.00 -24.79
C VAL A 697 -20.16 12.05 -23.39
N VAL A 698 -19.14 12.89 -23.16
CA VAL A 698 -18.53 13.00 -21.82
C VAL A 698 -19.53 13.56 -20.81
N VAL A 699 -20.31 14.58 -21.17
CA VAL A 699 -21.35 15.13 -20.28
C VAL A 699 -22.45 14.10 -20.00
N ASP A 700 -22.88 13.34 -21.01
CA ASP A 700 -23.86 12.27 -20.84
C ASP A 700 -23.33 11.17 -19.92
N THR A 701 -22.04 10.83 -20.00
CA THR A 701 -21.42 9.87 -19.06
C THR A 701 -21.34 10.41 -17.63
N LEU A 702 -21.11 11.72 -17.44
CA LEU A 702 -21.14 12.34 -16.11
C LEU A 702 -22.54 12.31 -15.51
N ARG A 703 -23.58 12.60 -16.31
CA ARG A 703 -24.99 12.48 -15.90
C ARG A 703 -25.37 11.03 -15.59
N ALA A 704 -24.84 10.06 -16.32
CA ALA A 704 -25.07 8.65 -16.02
C ALA A 704 -24.45 8.24 -14.67
N LEU A 705 -23.30 8.83 -14.30
CA LEU A 705 -22.65 8.59 -13.01
C LEU A 705 -23.38 9.27 -11.84
N GLU A 706 -23.95 10.45 -12.05
CA GLU A 706 -24.84 11.10 -11.07
C GLU A 706 -26.07 10.23 -10.74
N ASN A 707 -26.56 9.45 -11.70
CA ASN A 707 -27.71 8.56 -11.49
C ASN A 707 -27.35 7.17 -10.93
N ASP A 708 -26.07 6.84 -10.77
CA ASP A 708 -25.63 5.53 -10.27
C ASP A 708 -25.52 5.54 -8.74
N SER A 709 -26.53 4.98 -8.07
CA SER A 709 -26.60 4.97 -6.61
C SER A 709 -25.44 4.22 -5.95
N LYS A 710 -24.92 3.14 -6.59
CA LYS A 710 -23.81 2.36 -6.01
C LYS A 710 -22.51 3.14 -6.01
N PHE A 711 -22.30 3.91 -7.06
CA PHE A 711 -21.15 4.76 -7.19
C PHE A 711 -21.20 5.93 -6.20
N LEU A 712 -22.36 6.55 -6.02
CA LEU A 712 -22.55 7.59 -5.00
C LEU A 712 -22.41 7.04 -3.58
N ASP A 713 -22.93 5.84 -3.32
CA ASP A 713 -22.76 5.18 -2.02
C ASP A 713 -21.28 4.91 -1.72
N GLU A 714 -20.47 4.49 -2.70
CA GLU A 714 -19.01 4.34 -2.54
C GLU A 714 -18.30 5.69 -2.37
N TRP A 715 -18.71 6.71 -3.14
CA TRP A 715 -18.21 8.10 -3.07
C TRP A 715 -18.45 8.73 -1.69
N GLU A 716 -19.57 8.40 -1.04
CA GLU A 716 -19.95 8.88 0.29
C GLU A 716 -19.47 7.98 1.44
N ALA A 717 -19.53 6.65 1.29
CA ALA A 717 -19.15 5.67 2.31
C ALA A 717 -17.65 5.68 2.61
N GLU A 718 -16.81 6.04 1.64
CA GLU A 718 -15.38 6.24 1.88
C GLU A 718 -15.12 7.35 2.91
N GLY A 719 -16.05 8.28 3.12
CA GLY A 719 -16.03 9.32 4.16
C GLY A 719 -16.72 8.96 5.49
N GLY A 720 -17.32 7.76 5.61
CA GLY A 720 -18.30 7.43 6.65
C GLY A 720 -17.96 6.25 7.58
N LEU A 721 -16.69 5.89 7.78
CA LEU A 721 -16.34 4.94 8.84
C LEU A 721 -16.21 5.69 10.18
N THR A 722 -17.33 5.86 10.87
CA THR A 722 -17.39 6.32 12.26
C THR A 722 -16.71 5.30 13.18
N ASP A 723 -15.85 5.81 14.06
CA ASP A 723 -15.07 5.10 15.07
C ASP A 723 -15.93 4.21 15.98
N ASP A 724 -15.61 2.92 16.03
CA ASP A 724 -15.67 2.13 17.26
C ASP A 724 -14.35 1.36 17.39
N ASP A 725 -13.31 2.04 17.86
CA ASP A 725 -12.11 1.37 18.38
C ASP A 725 -11.43 2.22 19.45
N SER A 726 -11.43 1.72 20.68
CA SER A 726 -10.98 2.36 21.93
C SER A 726 -9.46 2.51 22.06
N SER A 727 -8.74 2.72 20.94
CA SER A 727 -7.29 2.92 20.88
C SER A 727 -7.03 4.29 20.27
N GLY A 728 -6.47 5.23 21.06
CA GLY A 728 -6.42 6.68 20.82
C GLY A 728 -5.62 7.21 19.63
N SER A 729 -5.63 6.55 18.47
CA SER A 729 -5.12 7.04 17.19
C SER A 729 -6.28 7.28 16.24
N ARG A 730 -6.71 8.54 16.09
CA ARG A 730 -7.78 8.95 15.15
C ARG A 730 -7.46 8.46 13.74
N ARG A 731 -8.25 7.52 13.22
CA ARG A 731 -8.12 7.06 11.83
C ARG A 731 -8.46 8.23 10.90
N TYR A 732 -7.69 8.38 9.81
CA TYR A 732 -7.99 9.39 8.80
C TYR A 732 -9.32 9.06 8.11
N ALA A 733 -10.25 10.03 8.14
CA ALA A 733 -11.49 10.02 7.38
C ALA A 733 -11.40 11.11 6.29
N PRO A 734 -11.56 10.76 5.00
CA PRO A 734 -11.52 11.74 3.92
C PRO A 734 -12.73 12.67 4.02
N GLY A 735 -12.50 13.99 3.89
CA GLY A 735 -13.58 14.98 3.94
C GLY A 735 -14.56 14.80 2.78
N LYS A 736 -15.85 15.05 2.97
CA LYS A 736 -16.87 15.01 1.88
C LYS A 736 -16.71 16.24 0.99
N ILE A 737 -16.01 16.10 -0.15
CA ILE A 737 -15.64 17.22 -1.03
C ILE A 737 -15.81 16.81 -2.49
N GLY A 738 -16.40 17.71 -3.30
CA GLY A 738 -16.52 17.57 -4.75
C GLY A 738 -17.65 16.63 -5.17
N GLY A 739 -18.90 17.12 -5.16
CA GLY A 739 -20.03 16.40 -5.77
C GLY A 739 -20.05 16.60 -7.29
N ILE A 740 -20.32 15.53 -8.05
CA ILE A 740 -20.44 15.56 -9.52
C ILE A 740 -21.48 16.58 -9.96
N ASP A 741 -22.56 16.75 -9.19
CA ASP A 741 -23.64 17.71 -9.43
C ASP A 741 -23.10 19.14 -9.59
N ARG A 742 -22.07 19.51 -8.81
CA ARG A 742 -21.46 20.85 -8.88
C ARG A 742 -20.69 21.05 -10.18
N LEU A 743 -20.01 20.01 -10.67
CA LEU A 743 -19.35 20.03 -11.97
C LEU A 743 -20.40 20.13 -13.09
N LEU A 744 -21.47 19.34 -13.02
CA LEU A 744 -22.56 19.38 -14.01
C LEU A 744 -23.26 20.74 -14.02
N MET A 745 -23.55 21.33 -12.86
CA MET A 745 -24.09 22.70 -12.76
C MET A 745 -23.18 23.70 -13.48
N LYS A 746 -21.87 23.67 -13.21
CA LYS A 746 -20.90 24.57 -13.88
C LYS A 746 -20.87 24.40 -15.40
N LEU A 747 -20.96 23.16 -15.88
CA LEU A 747 -21.01 22.85 -17.30
C LEU A 747 -22.34 23.29 -17.94
N ASP A 748 -23.46 23.19 -17.23
CA ASP A 748 -24.79 23.62 -17.68
C ASP A 748 -24.95 25.15 -17.70
N PHE A 749 -24.34 25.88 -16.75
CA PHE A 749 -24.28 27.36 -16.77
C PHE A 749 -23.59 27.93 -18.02
N GLY A 750 -22.76 27.13 -18.70
CA GLY A 750 -22.11 27.49 -19.96
C GLY A 750 -23.05 27.66 -21.16
N GLY A 751 -24.35 27.34 -21.03
CA GLY A 751 -25.39 27.64 -22.02
C GLY A 751 -25.25 26.96 -23.39
N TRP A 752 -24.19 26.20 -23.63
CA TRP A 752 -23.91 25.61 -24.94
C TRP A 752 -24.75 24.37 -25.25
N LEU A 753 -25.18 23.65 -24.20
CA LEU A 753 -26.09 22.49 -24.29
C LEU A 753 -27.57 22.90 -24.18
N GLY A 754 -27.86 24.20 -24.03
CA GLY A 754 -29.21 24.75 -23.93
C GLY A 754 -29.96 24.77 -25.26
N SER A 755 -30.39 23.60 -25.75
CA SER A 755 -31.46 23.54 -26.76
C SER A 755 -32.25 22.23 -26.81
N ARG A 756 -32.25 21.42 -25.74
CA ARG A 756 -33.05 20.18 -25.71
C ARG A 756 -34.13 20.10 -24.63
N HIS A 757 -34.23 21.09 -23.74
CA HIS A 757 -35.18 21.02 -22.62
C HIS A 757 -36.51 21.75 -22.82
N ASP A 758 -36.76 22.35 -23.99
CA ASP A 758 -37.99 23.13 -24.30
C ASP A 758 -38.98 22.42 -25.26
N GLU A 759 -38.93 21.09 -25.35
CA GLU A 759 -39.94 20.30 -26.11
C GLU A 759 -41.02 19.65 -25.23
N TRP A 760 -41.17 20.10 -23.99
CA TRP A 760 -42.34 19.80 -23.16
C TRP A 760 -43.19 21.07 -23.05
N HIS A 761 -44.36 21.05 -23.69
CA HIS A 761 -45.35 22.13 -23.86
C HIS A 761 -45.32 22.92 -25.18
N ARG A 762 -45.56 22.23 -26.30
CA ARG A 762 -46.46 22.82 -27.33
C ARG A 762 -47.90 22.49 -26.96
N PRO A 763 -48.75 23.48 -26.59
CA PRO A 763 -50.18 23.23 -26.49
C PRO A 763 -50.73 22.93 -27.89
N GLY A 764 -51.59 21.92 -27.95
CA GLY A 764 -52.16 21.38 -29.17
C GLY A 764 -52.79 22.44 -30.05
N ARG A 765 -52.43 22.39 -31.33
CA ARG A 765 -53.15 23.08 -32.40
C ARG A 765 -54.50 22.39 -32.55
N GLY A 766 -55.50 22.92 -31.86
CA GLY A 766 -56.90 22.54 -32.05
C GLY A 766 -57.30 22.80 -33.50
N THR A 767 -57.71 21.72 -34.16
CA THR A 767 -58.58 21.76 -35.32
C THR A 767 -59.93 22.30 -34.90
N GLU A 768 -60.36 23.44 -35.43
CA GLU A 768 -61.79 23.70 -35.59
C GLU A 768 -62.04 24.71 -36.71
N THR A 769 -62.96 24.30 -37.55
CA THR A 769 -63.54 24.94 -38.73
C THR A 769 -64.41 26.15 -38.36
N LEU A 770 -64.21 27.27 -39.07
CA LEU A 770 -65.21 28.00 -39.87
C LEU A 770 -64.56 29.21 -40.55
#